data_AF-A0A1D2R527-F1
#
_entry.id   AF-A0A1D2R527-F1
#
_cell.length_a   1.000
_cell.length_b   1.000
_cell.length_c   1.000
_cell.angle_alpha   90.00
_cell.angle_beta   90.00
_cell.angle_gamma   90.00
#
_symmetry.space_group_name_H-M   'P 1'
#
loop_
_entity.id
_entity.type
_entity.pdbx_description
1 polymer ?
#
loop_
_entity_poly.entity_id
_entity_poly.type
_entity_poly.pdbx_seq_one_letter_code
_entity_poly.pdbx_strand_id
1 'polypeptide(L)'
;MIDGDGTGNDYGISLNDRSNNIIRNCDIREFSGIWGSNWGHGKIIHLTRVNNITVINNIIHDGNNAIGIGMTGSHNCSIIGNTIYNMGSTDGHTYNGIEIDGLWTSTSTSNLISGNNITSNGRGIWLRGSSNNILKNNIVNSNDYGIVLSDSSNDELSENIVCNNTNMDIDNGGTENTGDNNTCDTTWNWNDDGIENGCTFRCDGTACDFDNDYYVKSICVGNDCNDNNASINPDATEICNGVDDDCDGLTDAEDPDLTPCTDDGVGCTDDVCQAGACQHIVNDSNCPADAWTDTGNTRWVDDSPCTEREQKEQEFRDYYCHATLGCQYTVTGTQWVDTGATRNKQDGTVCTDDGVGCTDDVCQAGACQHIVNDSNCPAAGTCVGTTGYVWAGICDLIGGCTTEPAPEEVCDNIDNDCDGEIDEGGVCPRFYAAQDIPISNNGGIINNYTYTKDSDNQSADITERESGGKPSDRYTYLEHKWTIDVTGGYASYVFHIEAHHTANLEGDDFVFAYSTDNIIYHDMVTVTKTTDDDTYQTFTFPDTISGTVYIRVKDLDQTPTHIYKDTIYIDHMYIEACGELSNEPPYKPSNPDPANGAANVTLNPALSVYVSDPDGDTMDVSFYDEFDTLIGTNAGVSSGSRAFVVWSGLEASTTYGWYAVQQRRDKHIRHMVTHNHKRRIWRHVCLGYFME
;
A
#
# COMPACT_ATOMS: atom_id res chain seq x y z
N MET A 1 -47.10 -19.43 -35.87
CA MET A 1 -47.12 -18.74 -37.16
C MET A 1 -48.28 -17.76 -37.14
N ILE A 2 -47.94 -16.47 -37.25
CA ILE A 2 -48.85 -15.34 -37.30
C ILE A 2 -48.37 -14.52 -38.50
N ASP A 3 -49.15 -14.52 -39.57
CA ASP A 3 -48.77 -13.91 -40.85
C ASP A 3 -49.63 -12.65 -41.08
N GLY A 4 -48.97 -11.54 -41.37
CA GLY A 4 -49.61 -10.33 -41.90
C GLY A 4 -49.78 -10.40 -43.42
N ASP A 5 -50.48 -9.42 -43.99
CA ASP A 5 -50.66 -9.33 -45.46
C ASP A 5 -49.63 -8.40 -46.15
N GLY A 6 -48.66 -7.88 -45.38
CA GLY A 6 -47.63 -6.98 -45.84
C GLY A 6 -48.11 -5.56 -46.15
N THR A 7 -49.36 -5.21 -45.83
CA THR A 7 -49.96 -3.92 -46.16
C THR A 7 -50.69 -3.30 -44.96
N GLY A 8 -51.06 -2.02 -45.06
CA GLY A 8 -51.81 -1.35 -44.00
C GLY A 8 -50.97 -0.92 -42.79
N ASN A 9 -51.63 -0.72 -41.65
CA ASN A 9 -50.99 -0.32 -40.39
C ASN A 9 -51.46 -1.25 -39.28
N ASP A 10 -50.76 -2.38 -39.17
CA ASP A 10 -51.23 -3.54 -38.45
C ASP A 10 -50.20 -3.98 -37.39
N TYR A 11 -50.69 -4.67 -36.37
CA TYR A 11 -49.87 -5.28 -35.32
C TYR A 11 -50.04 -6.79 -35.36
N GLY A 12 -48.95 -7.55 -35.20
CA GLY A 12 -49.03 -9.01 -35.07
C GLY A 12 -49.58 -9.42 -33.70
N ILE A 13 -48.89 -9.00 -32.64
CA ILE A 13 -49.37 -9.15 -31.26
C ILE A 13 -49.33 -7.78 -30.59
N SER A 14 -50.48 -7.32 -30.08
CA SER A 14 -50.56 -6.07 -29.33
C SER A 14 -51.12 -6.29 -27.93
N LEU A 15 -50.34 -5.90 -26.92
CA LEU A 15 -50.74 -5.87 -25.52
C LEU A 15 -50.72 -4.43 -25.02
N ASN A 16 -51.90 -3.90 -24.73
CA ASN A 16 -52.10 -2.53 -24.29
C ASN A 16 -52.81 -2.53 -22.93
N ASP A 17 -52.13 -2.03 -21.88
CA ASP A 17 -52.60 -2.08 -20.49
C ASP A 17 -52.88 -3.53 -19.99
N ARG A 18 -52.19 -4.53 -20.57
CA ARG A 18 -52.33 -5.96 -20.24
C ARG A 18 -51.01 -6.56 -19.75
N SER A 19 -50.74 -6.40 -18.45
CA SER A 19 -49.55 -6.93 -17.76
C SER A 19 -49.62 -8.45 -17.49
N ASN A 20 -48.49 -9.05 -17.10
CA ASN A 20 -48.35 -10.46 -16.70
C ASN A 20 -48.71 -11.48 -17.81
N ASN A 21 -48.24 -11.24 -19.03
CA ASN A 21 -48.45 -12.14 -20.16
C ASN A 21 -47.13 -12.66 -20.71
N ILE A 22 -47.20 -13.82 -21.35
CA ILE A 22 -46.04 -14.48 -21.98
C ILE A 22 -46.33 -14.67 -23.46
N ILE A 23 -45.47 -14.12 -24.31
CA ILE A 23 -45.42 -14.33 -25.76
C ILE A 23 -44.23 -15.22 -26.04
N ARG A 24 -44.46 -16.46 -26.50
CA ARG A 24 -43.37 -17.41 -26.69
C ARG A 24 -43.53 -18.33 -27.89
N ASN A 25 -42.40 -18.75 -28.45
CA ASN A 25 -42.33 -19.76 -29.52
C ASN A 25 -43.23 -19.42 -30.72
N CYS A 26 -43.38 -18.12 -31.02
CA CYS A 26 -44.11 -17.64 -32.18
C CYS A 26 -43.15 -17.41 -33.36
N ASP A 27 -43.68 -17.61 -34.55
CA ASP A 27 -43.09 -17.18 -35.82
C ASP A 27 -44.05 -16.11 -36.36
N ILE A 28 -43.58 -14.86 -36.47
CA ILE A 28 -44.40 -13.68 -36.79
C ILE A 28 -43.74 -12.89 -37.92
N ARG A 29 -44.46 -12.68 -39.02
CA ARG A 29 -43.91 -12.05 -40.23
C ARG A 29 -44.91 -11.24 -41.04
N GLU A 30 -44.39 -10.44 -41.97
CA GLU A 30 -45.15 -9.74 -43.01
C GLU A 30 -46.17 -8.72 -42.47
N PHE A 31 -45.86 -8.06 -41.35
CA PHE A 31 -46.66 -6.94 -40.84
C PHE A 31 -46.11 -5.60 -41.34
N SER A 32 -46.99 -4.62 -41.55
CA SER A 32 -46.63 -3.32 -42.11
C SER A 32 -47.05 -2.14 -41.24
N GLY A 33 -46.26 -1.07 -41.31
CA GLY A 33 -46.54 0.23 -40.70
C GLY A 33 -46.60 1.35 -41.73
N ILE A 34 -47.46 2.36 -41.47
CA ILE A 34 -47.52 3.57 -42.29
C ILE A 34 -47.02 4.76 -41.48
N TRP A 35 -46.02 5.45 -42.00
CA TRP A 35 -45.50 6.69 -41.44
C TRP A 35 -46.58 7.79 -41.42
N GLY A 36 -46.73 8.48 -40.28
CA GLY A 36 -47.67 9.59 -40.11
C GLY A 36 -49.06 9.22 -39.59
N SER A 37 -49.31 7.96 -39.21
CA SER A 37 -50.48 7.63 -38.38
C SER A 37 -50.27 8.14 -36.94
N ASN A 38 -51.34 8.52 -36.23
CA ASN A 38 -51.31 9.17 -34.91
C ASN A 38 -50.56 8.40 -33.79
N TRP A 39 -50.02 7.21 -34.06
CA TRP A 39 -49.41 6.30 -33.08
C TRP A 39 -48.03 5.75 -33.49
N GLY A 40 -47.34 6.39 -34.43
CA GLY A 40 -45.98 6.01 -34.82
C GLY A 40 -45.91 4.76 -35.70
N HIS A 41 -44.69 4.36 -36.05
CA HIS A 41 -44.35 3.24 -36.94
C HIS A 41 -45.11 1.94 -36.62
N GLY A 42 -45.34 1.08 -37.61
CA GLY A 42 -45.90 -0.25 -37.38
C GLY A 42 -45.00 -1.07 -36.47
N LYS A 43 -45.57 -1.93 -35.62
CA LYS A 43 -44.81 -2.77 -34.67
C LYS A 43 -45.31 -4.21 -34.79
N ILE A 44 -44.43 -5.18 -34.98
CA ILE A 44 -44.86 -6.58 -35.10
C ILE A 44 -45.35 -7.10 -33.74
N ILE A 45 -44.55 -6.90 -32.70
CA ILE A 45 -44.99 -7.02 -31.30
C ILE A 45 -45.06 -5.62 -30.71
N HIS A 46 -46.25 -5.22 -30.26
CA HIS A 46 -46.50 -3.90 -29.68
C HIS A 46 -46.91 -4.01 -28.22
N LEU A 47 -46.07 -3.48 -27.33
CA LEU A 47 -46.28 -3.46 -25.89
C LEU A 47 -46.43 -2.02 -25.42
N THR A 48 -47.56 -1.71 -24.78
CA THR A 48 -47.83 -0.34 -24.32
C THR A 48 -48.42 -0.33 -22.92
N ARG A 49 -47.81 0.42 -22.01
CA ARG A 49 -48.24 0.56 -20.60
C ARG A 49 -48.45 -0.80 -19.93
N VAL A 50 -47.51 -1.71 -20.14
CA VAL A 50 -47.55 -3.07 -19.58
C VAL A 50 -46.40 -3.28 -18.61
N ASN A 51 -46.61 -4.20 -17.66
CA ASN A 51 -45.58 -4.64 -16.73
C ASN A 51 -45.47 -6.17 -16.77
N ASN A 52 -44.30 -6.72 -16.45
CA ASN A 52 -44.09 -8.17 -16.32
C ASN A 52 -44.51 -8.95 -17.58
N ILE A 53 -44.12 -8.47 -18.76
CA ILE A 53 -44.29 -9.22 -20.01
C ILE A 53 -43.03 -10.03 -20.28
N THR A 54 -43.18 -11.31 -20.63
CA THR A 54 -42.08 -12.12 -21.13
C THR A 54 -42.27 -12.39 -22.62
N VAL A 55 -41.36 -11.91 -23.45
CA VAL A 55 -41.28 -12.22 -24.89
C VAL A 55 -40.07 -13.14 -25.10
N ILE A 56 -40.31 -14.43 -25.32
CA ILE A 56 -39.23 -15.43 -25.32
C ILE A 56 -39.25 -16.39 -26.51
N ASN A 57 -38.08 -16.62 -27.12
CA ASN A 57 -37.88 -17.61 -28.18
C ASN A 57 -38.83 -17.43 -29.38
N ASN A 58 -39.10 -16.19 -29.79
CA ASN A 58 -39.88 -15.90 -30.99
C ASN A 58 -38.96 -15.62 -32.18
N ILE A 59 -39.45 -15.91 -33.38
CA ILE A 59 -38.85 -15.51 -34.65
C ILE A 59 -39.72 -14.39 -35.23
N ILE A 60 -39.14 -13.21 -35.41
CA ILE A 60 -39.84 -12.00 -35.85
C ILE A 60 -39.11 -11.48 -37.08
N HIS A 61 -39.76 -11.51 -38.24
CA HIS A 61 -39.03 -11.23 -39.46
C HIS A 61 -39.85 -10.64 -40.60
N ASP A 62 -39.16 -10.13 -41.62
CA ASP A 62 -39.74 -9.62 -42.86
C ASP A 62 -40.85 -8.58 -42.60
N GLY A 63 -40.54 -7.59 -41.76
CA GLY A 63 -41.40 -6.43 -41.53
C GLY A 63 -41.38 -5.49 -42.74
N ASN A 64 -42.51 -4.88 -43.07
CA ASN A 64 -42.61 -3.88 -44.13
C ASN A 64 -42.86 -2.50 -43.53
N ASN A 65 -41.80 -1.72 -43.28
CA ASN A 65 -41.87 -0.46 -42.55
C ASN A 65 -42.39 -0.63 -41.11
N ALA A 66 -41.89 -1.66 -40.43
CA ALA A 66 -42.31 -2.01 -39.08
C ALA A 66 -41.12 -2.33 -38.16
N ILE A 67 -41.26 -2.00 -36.87
CA ILE A 67 -40.35 -2.38 -35.79
C ILE A 67 -40.66 -3.82 -35.37
N GLY A 68 -39.65 -4.63 -35.07
CA GLY A 68 -39.85 -6.01 -34.60
C GLY A 68 -40.59 -6.06 -33.26
N ILE A 69 -39.96 -5.56 -32.21
CA ILE A 69 -40.57 -5.42 -30.87
C ILE A 69 -40.53 -3.96 -30.45
N GLY A 70 -41.69 -3.34 -30.29
CA GLY A 70 -41.81 -1.96 -29.84
C GLY A 70 -42.46 -1.86 -28.47
N MET A 71 -41.80 -1.18 -27.53
CA MET A 71 -42.26 -0.94 -26.17
C MET A 71 -42.43 0.54 -25.87
N THR A 72 -43.47 0.89 -25.12
CA THR A 72 -43.68 2.27 -24.65
C THR A 72 -44.35 2.29 -23.28
N GLY A 73 -43.80 3.07 -22.34
CA GLY A 73 -44.29 3.15 -20.96
C GLY A 73 -44.36 1.80 -20.24
N SER A 74 -43.44 0.89 -20.57
CA SER A 74 -43.50 -0.51 -20.12
C SER A 74 -42.31 -0.86 -19.24
N HIS A 75 -42.55 -1.63 -18.18
CA HIS A 75 -41.53 -1.87 -17.15
C HIS A 75 -41.45 -3.35 -16.77
N ASN A 76 -40.32 -3.78 -16.20
CA ASN A 76 -40.13 -5.15 -15.71
C ASN A 76 -40.44 -6.23 -16.76
N CYS A 77 -40.23 -5.93 -18.04
CA CYS A 77 -40.46 -6.89 -19.12
C CYS A 77 -39.15 -7.58 -19.49
N SER A 78 -39.24 -8.82 -19.96
CA SER A 78 -38.11 -9.63 -20.36
C SER A 78 -38.24 -10.03 -21.83
N ILE A 79 -37.33 -9.57 -22.67
CA ILE A 79 -37.19 -9.95 -24.08
C ILE A 79 -36.00 -10.90 -24.18
N ILE A 80 -36.25 -12.20 -24.30
CA ILE A 80 -35.23 -13.24 -24.13
C ILE A 80 -35.14 -14.17 -25.35
N GLY A 81 -33.95 -14.40 -25.89
CA GLY A 81 -33.74 -15.51 -26.85
C GLY A 81 -34.50 -15.37 -28.18
N ASN A 82 -34.93 -14.16 -28.56
CA ASN A 82 -35.68 -13.95 -29.80
C ASN A 82 -34.73 -13.75 -30.99
N THR A 83 -35.17 -14.19 -32.16
CA THR A 83 -34.47 -13.97 -33.44
C THR A 83 -35.24 -12.93 -34.24
N ILE A 84 -34.61 -11.78 -34.53
CA ILE A 84 -35.27 -10.62 -35.16
C ILE A 84 -34.47 -10.16 -36.37
N TYR A 85 -35.08 -10.17 -37.56
CA TYR A 85 -34.35 -9.78 -38.77
C TYR A 85 -35.21 -9.25 -39.90
N ASN A 86 -34.60 -8.50 -40.83
CA ASN A 86 -35.27 -7.95 -42.01
C ASN A 86 -36.49 -7.07 -41.67
N MET A 87 -36.36 -6.16 -40.70
CA MET A 87 -37.35 -5.09 -40.50
C MET A 87 -37.19 -4.04 -41.62
N GLY A 88 -37.68 -4.37 -42.82
CA GLY A 88 -37.41 -3.67 -44.07
C GLY A 88 -37.91 -2.22 -44.11
N SER A 89 -37.22 -1.40 -44.91
CA SER A 89 -37.57 -0.01 -45.22
C SER A 89 -37.83 0.16 -46.71
N THR A 90 -39.03 0.64 -47.07
CA THR A 90 -39.39 1.02 -48.45
C THR A 90 -39.66 2.51 -48.59
N ASP A 91 -39.69 3.25 -47.47
CA ASP A 91 -40.04 4.67 -47.40
C ASP A 91 -38.86 5.58 -47.03
N GLY A 92 -37.67 5.00 -46.80
CA GLY A 92 -36.45 5.75 -46.46
C GLY A 92 -36.30 6.04 -44.97
N HIS A 93 -37.16 5.48 -44.10
CA HIS A 93 -37.00 5.54 -42.64
C HIS A 93 -36.25 4.33 -42.08
N THR A 94 -35.67 4.47 -40.89
CA THR A 94 -34.96 3.38 -40.19
C THR A 94 -35.96 2.62 -39.32
N TYR A 95 -36.02 1.29 -39.50
CA TYR A 95 -36.88 0.40 -38.72
C TYR A 95 -36.05 -0.54 -37.86
N ASN A 96 -36.42 -0.68 -36.59
CA ASN A 96 -35.56 -1.26 -35.57
C ASN A 96 -35.96 -2.71 -35.26
N GLY A 97 -34.99 -3.55 -34.88
CA GLY A 97 -35.28 -4.88 -34.36
C GLY A 97 -36.05 -4.80 -33.05
N ILE A 98 -35.46 -4.12 -32.05
CA ILE A 98 -36.10 -3.78 -30.78
C ILE A 98 -36.06 -2.27 -30.60
N GLU A 99 -37.20 -1.69 -30.23
CA GLU A 99 -37.33 -0.29 -29.85
C GLU A 99 -38.00 -0.17 -28.50
N ILE A 100 -37.32 0.49 -27.55
CA ILE A 100 -37.87 0.85 -26.26
C ILE A 100 -37.97 2.38 -26.22
N ASP A 101 -39.21 2.87 -26.30
CA ASP A 101 -39.50 4.29 -26.33
C ASP A 101 -39.97 4.77 -24.95
N GLY A 102 -39.40 5.89 -24.53
CA GLY A 102 -39.56 6.55 -23.25
C GLY A 102 -40.07 7.99 -23.35
N LEU A 103 -40.44 8.46 -24.55
CA LEU A 103 -40.76 9.86 -24.78
C LEU A 103 -41.91 10.40 -23.90
N TRP A 104 -41.77 11.68 -23.53
CA TRP A 104 -42.72 12.54 -22.83
C TRP A 104 -42.97 12.19 -21.36
N THR A 105 -43.91 11.29 -21.09
CA THR A 105 -44.40 10.96 -19.73
C THR A 105 -44.42 9.46 -19.47
N SER A 106 -43.93 8.66 -20.43
CA SER A 106 -44.03 7.21 -20.45
C SER A 106 -42.64 6.61 -20.61
N THR A 107 -41.82 6.73 -19.56
CA THR A 107 -40.53 6.04 -19.46
C THR A 107 -40.75 4.54 -19.47
N SER A 108 -39.83 3.79 -20.11
CA SER A 108 -39.79 2.34 -20.02
C SER A 108 -38.49 1.97 -19.29
N THR A 109 -38.62 1.33 -18.12
CA THR A 109 -37.48 1.08 -17.22
C THR A 109 -37.48 -0.35 -16.69
N SER A 110 -36.34 -0.79 -16.18
CA SER A 110 -36.19 -2.10 -15.52
C SER A 110 -36.53 -3.26 -16.46
N ASN A 111 -36.30 -3.11 -17.76
CA ASN A 111 -36.51 -4.17 -18.73
C ASN A 111 -35.21 -4.93 -18.98
N LEU A 112 -35.33 -6.24 -19.19
CA LEU A 112 -34.23 -7.13 -19.51
C LEU A 112 -34.31 -7.52 -21.00
N ILE A 113 -33.30 -7.17 -21.78
CA ILE A 113 -33.12 -7.65 -23.15
C ILE A 113 -31.93 -8.60 -23.13
N SER A 114 -32.16 -9.90 -23.28
CA SER A 114 -31.07 -10.88 -23.17
C SER A 114 -31.08 -12.03 -24.17
N GLY A 115 -29.91 -12.43 -24.67
CA GLY A 115 -29.79 -13.60 -25.54
C GLY A 115 -30.46 -13.46 -26.91
N ASN A 116 -30.81 -12.25 -27.34
CA ASN A 116 -31.50 -12.05 -28.61
C ASN A 116 -30.50 -12.02 -29.77
N ASN A 117 -30.90 -12.54 -30.93
CA ASN A 117 -30.14 -12.49 -32.17
C ASN A 117 -30.83 -11.54 -33.16
N ILE A 118 -30.21 -10.38 -33.43
CA ILE A 118 -30.83 -9.26 -34.13
C ILE A 118 -29.97 -8.83 -35.30
N THR A 119 -30.46 -9.04 -36.53
CA THR A 119 -29.65 -8.83 -37.75
C THR A 119 -30.42 -8.22 -38.92
N SER A 120 -29.74 -7.49 -39.80
CA SER A 120 -30.35 -6.96 -41.04
C SER A 120 -31.55 -6.05 -40.81
N ASN A 121 -31.45 -5.20 -39.78
CA ASN A 121 -32.42 -4.16 -39.46
C ASN A 121 -31.77 -2.77 -39.61
N GLY A 122 -32.58 -1.72 -39.54
CA GLY A 122 -32.07 -0.35 -39.49
C GLY A 122 -31.25 -0.11 -38.22
N ARG A 123 -31.86 -0.20 -37.04
CA ARG A 123 -31.11 -0.37 -35.78
C ARG A 123 -31.36 -1.76 -35.23
N GLY A 124 -30.36 -2.35 -34.60
CA GLY A 124 -30.55 -3.59 -33.86
C GLY A 124 -31.44 -3.36 -32.65
N ILE A 125 -30.91 -2.62 -31.67
CA ILE A 125 -31.60 -2.23 -30.45
C ILE A 125 -31.54 -0.71 -30.30
N TRP A 126 -32.69 -0.08 -30.05
CA TRP A 126 -32.76 1.35 -29.79
C TRP A 126 -33.52 1.64 -28.51
N LEU A 127 -32.84 2.24 -27.54
CA LEU A 127 -33.42 2.83 -26.34
C LEU A 127 -33.51 4.34 -26.55
N ARG A 128 -34.72 4.88 -26.43
CA ARG A 128 -34.97 6.30 -26.61
C ARG A 128 -35.65 6.85 -25.36
N GLY A 129 -34.97 7.70 -24.60
CA GLY A 129 -35.50 8.25 -23.34
C GLY A 129 -35.85 7.17 -22.30
N SER A 130 -35.21 6.01 -22.35
CA SER A 130 -35.60 4.81 -21.59
C SER A 130 -34.45 4.31 -20.75
N SER A 131 -34.48 4.65 -19.47
CA SER A 131 -33.39 4.44 -18.50
C SER A 131 -33.55 3.18 -17.65
N ASN A 132 -32.48 2.73 -16.99
CA ASN A 132 -32.47 1.61 -16.03
C ASN A 132 -32.84 0.26 -16.66
N ASN A 133 -32.38 -0.03 -17.88
CA ASN A 133 -32.59 -1.31 -18.55
C ASN A 133 -31.29 -2.12 -18.62
N ILE A 134 -31.41 -3.44 -18.72
CA ILE A 134 -30.28 -4.35 -18.80
C ILE A 134 -30.29 -5.02 -20.17
N LEU A 135 -29.20 -4.86 -20.92
CA LEU A 135 -28.95 -5.49 -22.21
C LEU A 135 -27.80 -6.48 -22.03
N LYS A 136 -28.10 -7.77 -22.01
CA LYS A 136 -27.09 -8.80 -21.71
C LYS A 136 -27.02 -9.93 -22.71
N ASN A 137 -25.84 -10.35 -23.17
CA ASN A 137 -25.68 -11.52 -24.04
C ASN A 137 -26.45 -11.43 -25.38
N ASN A 138 -26.66 -10.23 -25.92
CA ASN A 138 -27.32 -10.09 -27.22
C ASN A 138 -26.30 -10.16 -28.36
N ILE A 139 -26.70 -10.78 -29.47
CA ILE A 139 -25.95 -10.78 -30.72
C ILE A 139 -26.65 -9.79 -31.65
N VAL A 140 -26.03 -8.64 -31.91
CA VAL A 140 -26.60 -7.51 -32.64
C VAL A 140 -25.71 -7.17 -33.83
N ASN A 141 -25.88 -7.92 -34.92
CA ASN A 141 -24.93 -7.91 -36.03
C ASN A 141 -25.55 -7.50 -37.36
N SER A 142 -24.78 -6.89 -38.26
CA SER A 142 -25.23 -6.63 -39.64
C SER A 142 -26.50 -5.77 -39.73
N ASN A 143 -26.65 -4.80 -38.85
CA ASN A 143 -27.68 -3.75 -38.91
C ASN A 143 -27.06 -2.44 -39.44
N ASP A 144 -27.85 -1.38 -39.69
CA ASP A 144 -27.25 -0.06 -39.99
C ASP A 144 -26.56 0.51 -38.74
N TYR A 145 -27.18 0.37 -37.57
CA TYR A 145 -26.59 0.62 -36.25
C TYR A 145 -26.84 -0.57 -35.34
N GLY A 146 -25.89 -0.89 -34.46
CA GLY A 146 -26.02 -1.97 -33.48
C GLY A 146 -26.97 -1.60 -32.34
N ILE A 147 -26.40 -1.15 -31.22
CA ILE A 147 -27.12 -0.70 -30.02
C ILE A 147 -27.02 0.83 -29.93
N VAL A 148 -28.16 1.49 -29.78
CA VAL A 148 -28.25 2.95 -29.70
C VAL A 148 -29.00 3.35 -28.42
N LEU A 149 -28.38 4.20 -27.59
CA LEU A 149 -28.90 4.73 -26.33
C LEU A 149 -29.11 6.24 -26.48
N SER A 150 -30.27 6.66 -26.99
CA SER A 150 -30.58 8.09 -27.18
C SER A 150 -31.28 8.66 -25.96
N ASP A 151 -30.69 9.68 -25.31
CA ASP A 151 -31.23 10.32 -24.10
C ASP A 151 -31.64 9.31 -23.00
N SER A 152 -30.97 8.15 -22.95
CA SER A 152 -31.25 7.03 -22.04
C SER A 152 -30.10 6.92 -21.03
N SER A 153 -30.38 6.54 -19.79
CA SER A 153 -29.42 6.68 -18.69
C SER A 153 -29.48 5.50 -17.74
N ASN A 154 -28.40 5.21 -17.03
CA ASN A 154 -28.35 4.09 -16.08
C ASN A 154 -28.71 2.74 -16.73
N ASP A 155 -28.50 2.59 -18.03
CA ASP A 155 -28.65 1.32 -18.73
C ASP A 155 -27.34 0.51 -18.64
N GLU A 156 -27.45 -0.79 -18.42
CA GLU A 156 -26.33 -1.71 -18.26
C GLU A 156 -26.20 -2.61 -19.50
N LEU A 157 -25.08 -2.53 -20.22
CA LEU A 157 -24.81 -3.39 -21.38
C LEU A 157 -23.68 -4.36 -21.03
N SER A 158 -23.97 -5.64 -20.85
CA SER A 158 -22.94 -6.64 -20.53
C SER A 158 -22.90 -7.83 -21.48
N GLU A 159 -21.70 -8.30 -21.83
CA GLU A 159 -21.51 -9.53 -22.62
C GLU A 159 -22.20 -9.50 -24.01
N ASN A 160 -22.44 -8.32 -24.61
CA ASN A 160 -23.09 -8.24 -25.92
C ASN A 160 -22.07 -8.34 -27.07
N ILE A 161 -22.45 -9.00 -28.15
CA ILE A 161 -21.68 -9.07 -29.40
C ILE A 161 -22.36 -8.15 -30.41
N VAL A 162 -21.72 -7.03 -30.74
CA VAL A 162 -22.29 -5.96 -31.57
C VAL A 162 -21.33 -5.67 -32.72
N CYS A 163 -21.51 -6.38 -33.84
CA CYS A 163 -20.48 -6.45 -34.88
C CYS A 163 -21.02 -6.35 -36.29
N ASN A 164 -20.15 -5.90 -37.21
CA ASN A 164 -20.46 -5.75 -38.62
C ASN A 164 -21.69 -4.85 -38.87
N ASN A 165 -21.97 -3.89 -37.99
CA ASN A 165 -23.00 -2.89 -38.26
C ASN A 165 -22.43 -1.79 -39.17
N THR A 166 -23.25 -1.23 -40.04
CA THR A 166 -22.75 -0.35 -41.11
C THR A 166 -22.21 0.98 -40.60
N ASN A 167 -22.79 1.51 -39.51
CA ASN A 167 -22.38 2.76 -38.87
C ASN A 167 -21.72 2.49 -37.52
N MET A 168 -22.40 2.78 -36.41
CA MET A 168 -21.89 2.52 -35.06
C MET A 168 -22.38 1.16 -34.57
N ASP A 169 -21.47 0.41 -33.95
CA ASP A 169 -21.82 -0.77 -33.18
C ASP A 169 -22.52 -0.35 -31.89
N ILE A 170 -21.89 0.48 -31.05
CA ILE A 170 -22.51 1.03 -29.84
C ILE A 170 -22.50 2.56 -29.88
N ASP A 171 -23.69 3.16 -29.81
CA ASP A 171 -23.89 4.61 -29.81
C ASP A 171 -24.54 5.05 -28.50
N ASN A 172 -23.73 5.61 -27.60
CA ASN A 172 -24.16 6.10 -26.31
C ASN A 172 -24.40 7.62 -26.35
N GLY A 173 -25.62 8.01 -26.72
CA GLY A 173 -26.10 9.39 -26.60
C GLY A 173 -26.64 9.73 -25.20
N GLY A 174 -26.43 8.85 -24.22
CA GLY A 174 -26.96 8.91 -22.88
C GLY A 174 -25.95 9.32 -21.80
N THR A 175 -26.32 9.15 -20.53
CA THR A 175 -25.44 9.42 -19.37
C THR A 175 -25.54 8.31 -18.35
N GLU A 176 -24.46 8.03 -17.60
CA GLU A 176 -24.45 7.00 -16.54
C GLU A 176 -24.79 5.59 -17.06
N ASN A 177 -24.68 5.34 -18.37
CA ASN A 177 -24.76 4.00 -18.91
C ASN A 177 -23.42 3.31 -18.64
N THR A 178 -23.49 2.06 -18.18
CA THR A 178 -22.35 1.25 -17.78
C THR A 178 -22.40 -0.10 -18.48
N GLY A 179 -21.34 -0.87 -18.42
CA GLY A 179 -21.34 -2.16 -19.08
C GLY A 179 -19.97 -2.76 -19.18
N ASP A 180 -19.87 -4.08 -19.30
CA ASP A 180 -18.61 -4.80 -19.33
C ASP A 180 -18.64 -5.93 -20.37
N ASN A 181 -17.45 -6.36 -20.82
CA ASN A 181 -17.31 -7.54 -21.66
C ASN A 181 -18.08 -7.47 -22.99
N ASN A 182 -18.27 -6.29 -23.57
CA ASN A 182 -18.90 -6.16 -24.87
C ASN A 182 -17.88 -6.36 -26.00
N THR A 183 -18.36 -6.87 -27.13
CA THR A 183 -17.57 -7.05 -28.35
C THR A 183 -18.05 -6.08 -29.42
N CYS A 184 -17.21 -5.14 -29.85
CA CYS A 184 -17.55 -4.18 -30.88
C CYS A 184 -16.32 -3.55 -31.56
N ASP A 185 -16.48 -2.92 -32.73
CA ASP A 185 -15.40 -2.21 -33.44
C ASP A 185 -15.58 -0.68 -33.46
N THR A 186 -16.81 -0.18 -33.65
CA THR A 186 -17.09 1.25 -33.79
C THR A 186 -18.02 1.77 -32.68
N THR A 187 -17.49 2.62 -31.80
CA THR A 187 -18.23 3.19 -30.67
C THR A 187 -18.36 4.71 -30.73
N TRP A 188 -19.44 5.23 -30.15
CA TRP A 188 -19.62 6.65 -29.86
C TRP A 188 -19.95 6.83 -28.37
N ASN A 189 -19.07 7.50 -27.62
CA ASN A 189 -19.21 7.73 -26.17
C ASN A 189 -19.46 6.45 -25.34
N TRP A 190 -18.98 5.31 -25.82
CA TRP A 190 -19.14 4.02 -25.15
C TRP A 190 -17.77 3.49 -24.73
N ASN A 191 -17.66 3.19 -23.44
CA ASN A 191 -16.50 2.56 -22.82
C ASN A 191 -17.02 1.45 -21.89
N ASP A 192 -16.48 0.24 -22.04
CA ASP A 192 -16.72 -0.83 -21.07
C ASP A 192 -16.01 -0.49 -19.73
N ASP A 193 -16.61 -0.91 -18.63
CA ASP A 193 -16.13 -0.73 -17.28
C ASP A 193 -14.79 -1.44 -17.11
N GLY A 194 -13.80 -0.69 -16.60
CA GLY A 194 -12.46 -1.22 -16.42
C GLY A 194 -11.66 -1.33 -17.72
N ILE A 195 -12.01 -0.60 -18.78
CA ILE A 195 -11.06 -0.37 -19.89
C ILE A 195 -11.07 1.10 -20.31
N GLU A 196 -9.93 1.55 -20.81
CA GLU A 196 -9.84 2.83 -21.50
C GLU A 196 -10.46 2.73 -22.90
N ASN A 197 -11.45 3.58 -23.20
CA ASN A 197 -11.99 3.81 -24.55
C ASN A 197 -12.48 2.56 -25.34
N GLY A 198 -13.80 2.40 -25.46
CA GLY A 198 -14.40 1.40 -26.37
C GLY A 198 -14.86 0.10 -25.72
N CYS A 199 -14.67 -1.03 -26.41
CA CYS A 199 -15.18 -2.35 -25.99
C CYS A 199 -14.05 -3.26 -25.51
N THR A 200 -14.33 -4.17 -24.57
CA THR A 200 -13.37 -5.16 -24.06
C THR A 200 -12.79 -6.03 -25.18
N PHE A 201 -13.63 -6.40 -26.15
CA PHE A 201 -13.24 -7.20 -27.30
C PHE A 201 -13.56 -6.52 -28.62
N ARG A 202 -12.68 -6.70 -29.61
CA ARG A 202 -12.97 -6.33 -30.99
C ARG A 202 -13.71 -7.44 -31.72
N CYS A 203 -14.40 -7.11 -32.81
CA CYS A 203 -15.16 -8.09 -33.58
C CYS A 203 -14.30 -9.14 -34.31
N ASP A 204 -12.99 -8.91 -34.42
CA ASP A 204 -12.01 -9.88 -34.91
C ASP A 204 -11.50 -10.85 -33.83
N GLY A 205 -11.97 -10.70 -32.58
CA GLY A 205 -11.58 -11.51 -31.43
C GLY A 205 -10.34 -10.99 -30.69
N THR A 206 -9.83 -9.82 -31.04
CA THR A 206 -8.73 -9.17 -30.32
C THR A 206 -9.21 -8.72 -28.94
N ALA A 207 -8.52 -9.17 -27.88
CA ALA A 207 -8.63 -8.57 -26.55
C ALA A 207 -7.94 -7.19 -26.57
N CYS A 208 -8.60 -6.19 -25.99
CA CYS A 208 -8.10 -4.82 -26.01
C CYS A 208 -7.13 -4.49 -24.87
N ASP A 209 -7.23 -5.19 -23.75
CA ASP A 209 -6.34 -5.15 -22.59
C ASP A 209 -5.89 -6.59 -22.29
N PHE A 210 -4.59 -6.88 -22.44
CA PHE A 210 -4.05 -8.24 -22.29
C PHE A 210 -3.35 -8.49 -20.94
N ASP A 211 -2.74 -7.48 -20.35
CA ASP A 211 -2.07 -7.57 -19.04
C ASP A 211 -2.96 -7.19 -17.85
N ASN A 212 -4.17 -6.68 -18.12
CA ASN A 212 -5.23 -6.30 -17.17
C ASN A 212 -4.87 -5.09 -16.31
N ASP A 213 -4.24 -4.08 -16.90
CA ASP A 213 -3.99 -2.78 -16.26
C ASP A 213 -5.05 -1.71 -16.60
N TYR A 214 -6.05 -2.08 -17.41
CA TYR A 214 -7.15 -1.26 -17.89
C TYR A 214 -6.80 -0.26 -18.99
N TYR A 215 -5.57 -0.24 -19.47
CA TYR A 215 -5.15 0.52 -20.64
C TYR A 215 -5.18 -0.37 -21.88
N VAL A 216 -5.52 0.23 -23.03
CA VAL A 216 -5.68 -0.53 -24.27
C VAL A 216 -4.81 0.04 -25.37
N LYS A 217 -4.26 -0.84 -26.21
CA LYS A 217 -3.45 -0.45 -27.36
C LYS A 217 -4.21 0.45 -28.34
N SER A 218 -3.47 1.23 -29.12
CA SER A 218 -4.00 2.15 -30.16
C SER A 218 -5.02 1.58 -31.15
N ILE A 219 -4.93 0.29 -31.50
CA ILE A 219 -5.95 -0.35 -32.37
C ILE A 219 -7.32 -0.41 -31.69
N CYS A 220 -7.38 -0.36 -30.36
CA CYS A 220 -8.59 -0.28 -29.55
C CYS A 220 -8.92 1.16 -29.13
N VAL A 221 -8.35 2.17 -29.80
CA VAL A 221 -8.61 3.61 -29.55
C VAL A 221 -8.02 4.14 -28.22
N GLY A 222 -7.32 3.32 -27.43
CA GLY A 222 -6.50 3.77 -26.29
C GLY A 222 -5.09 4.21 -26.70
N ASN A 223 -4.24 4.48 -25.70
CA ASN A 223 -2.86 4.93 -25.90
C ASN A 223 -1.81 4.08 -25.18
N ASP A 224 -2.15 2.86 -24.76
CA ASP A 224 -1.18 1.92 -24.23
C ASP A 224 -0.11 1.55 -25.27
N CYS A 225 1.14 1.81 -24.90
CA CYS A 225 2.32 1.55 -25.70
C CYS A 225 2.87 0.13 -25.50
N ASN A 226 2.49 -0.58 -24.43
CA ASN A 226 2.87 -1.97 -24.20
C ASN A 226 1.81 -2.80 -23.44
N ASP A 227 0.81 -3.24 -24.20
CA ASP A 227 -0.28 -4.18 -23.88
C ASP A 227 0.18 -5.62 -23.53
N ASN A 228 1.37 -5.80 -22.96
CA ASN A 228 1.80 -7.05 -22.32
C ASN A 228 2.57 -6.78 -21.01
N ASN A 229 2.64 -5.52 -20.57
CA ASN A 229 3.28 -5.14 -19.34
C ASN A 229 2.48 -4.04 -18.61
N ALA A 230 1.75 -4.46 -17.58
CA ALA A 230 0.93 -3.60 -16.72
C ALA A 230 1.70 -2.48 -15.97
N SER A 231 3.03 -2.44 -16.07
CA SER A 231 3.85 -1.35 -15.53
C SER A 231 4.20 -0.27 -16.56
N ILE A 232 3.78 -0.44 -17.82
CA ILE A 232 4.03 0.49 -18.92
C ILE A 232 2.67 0.86 -19.50
N ASN A 233 2.16 2.03 -19.14
CA ASN A 233 0.85 2.50 -19.55
C ASN A 233 0.73 4.02 -19.29
N PRO A 234 -0.28 4.68 -19.86
CA PRO A 234 -0.51 6.13 -19.75
C PRO A 234 -0.49 6.77 -18.34
N ASP A 235 -0.70 5.98 -17.28
CA ASP A 235 -0.72 6.45 -15.89
C ASP A 235 0.48 5.91 -15.08
N ALA A 236 1.39 5.17 -15.71
CA ALA A 236 2.58 4.66 -15.07
C ALA A 236 3.50 5.81 -14.67
N THR A 237 4.39 5.52 -13.73
CA THR A 237 5.41 6.48 -13.31
C THR A 237 6.67 6.23 -14.09
N GLU A 238 7.20 7.26 -14.74
CA GLU A 238 8.44 7.17 -15.50
C GLU A 238 9.63 6.84 -14.58
N ILE A 239 10.34 5.76 -14.91
CA ILE A 239 11.54 5.32 -14.19
C ILE A 239 12.73 5.21 -15.14
N CYS A 240 13.94 5.44 -14.61
CA CYS A 240 15.15 5.43 -15.43
C CYS A 240 15.53 4.01 -15.91
N ASN A 241 14.94 3.54 -17.03
CA ASN A 241 15.08 2.17 -17.53
C ASN A 241 15.24 2.07 -19.07
N GLY A 242 15.18 3.19 -19.81
CA GLY A 242 15.28 3.19 -21.28
C GLY A 242 13.97 2.92 -22.02
N VAL A 243 12.83 2.97 -21.33
CA VAL A 243 11.47 2.72 -21.82
C VAL A 243 10.63 3.95 -21.49
N ASP A 244 9.72 4.30 -22.40
CA ASP A 244 8.62 5.24 -22.18
C ASP A 244 7.57 4.50 -21.34
N ASP A 245 7.66 4.60 -20.01
CA ASP A 245 6.81 3.85 -19.09
C ASP A 245 5.41 4.45 -19.05
N ASP A 246 5.29 5.78 -19.12
CA ASP A 246 4.01 6.51 -19.05
C ASP A 246 3.34 6.75 -20.42
N CYS A 247 3.92 6.22 -21.50
CA CYS A 247 3.40 6.28 -22.86
C CYS A 247 3.10 7.71 -23.37
N ASP A 248 3.77 8.74 -22.85
CA ASP A 248 3.60 10.13 -23.29
C ASP A 248 4.45 10.48 -24.54
N GLY A 249 5.38 9.59 -24.90
CA GLY A 249 6.29 9.70 -26.04
C GLY A 249 7.66 10.30 -25.72
N LEU A 250 7.95 10.57 -24.45
CA LEU A 250 9.25 10.91 -23.91
C LEU A 250 9.87 9.66 -23.25
N THR A 251 11.13 9.75 -22.85
CA THR A 251 11.83 8.62 -22.24
C THR A 251 12.90 9.16 -21.31
N ASP A 252 12.95 8.64 -20.10
CA ASP A 252 14.02 8.89 -19.12
C ASP A 252 14.38 10.38 -18.98
N ALA A 253 15.61 10.77 -19.35
CA ALA A 253 16.17 12.11 -19.12
C ALA A 253 15.54 13.19 -20.00
N GLU A 254 14.85 12.78 -21.08
CA GLU A 254 14.03 13.67 -21.89
C GLU A 254 12.65 13.92 -21.27
N ASP A 255 12.28 13.14 -20.26
CA ASP A 255 10.99 13.16 -19.59
C ASP A 255 10.99 14.07 -18.34
N PRO A 256 10.06 15.04 -18.22
CA PRO A 256 9.94 15.90 -17.04
C PRO A 256 9.35 15.21 -15.81
N ASP A 257 8.62 14.11 -15.97
CA ASP A 257 7.93 13.35 -14.93
C ASP A 257 8.77 12.17 -14.41
N LEU A 258 9.98 11.99 -14.98
CA LEU A 258 11.00 11.05 -14.50
C LEU A 258 11.19 11.13 -12.98
N THR A 259 10.97 9.99 -12.33
CA THR A 259 11.33 9.84 -10.91
C THR A 259 12.83 9.93 -10.69
N PRO A 260 13.27 10.60 -9.61
CA PRO A 260 14.69 10.67 -9.27
C PRO A 260 15.29 9.27 -9.19
N CYS A 261 16.50 9.13 -9.75
CA CYS A 261 17.26 7.89 -9.69
C CYS A 261 17.34 7.36 -8.26
N THR A 262 17.32 6.04 -8.10
CA THR A 262 17.58 5.40 -6.81
C THR A 262 18.95 5.84 -6.30
N ASP A 263 19.02 6.50 -5.15
CA ASP A 263 20.25 6.93 -4.47
C ASP A 263 21.11 5.69 -4.11
N ASP A 264 22.42 5.74 -4.38
CA ASP A 264 23.35 4.66 -3.99
C ASP A 264 23.71 4.67 -2.49
N GLY A 265 23.13 5.61 -1.73
CA GLY A 265 23.38 5.86 -0.33
C GLY A 265 24.68 6.63 -0.09
N VAL A 266 25.32 7.17 -1.14
CA VAL A 266 26.57 7.91 -1.05
C VAL A 266 26.27 9.39 -1.24
N GLY A 267 26.01 10.13 -0.16
CA GLY A 267 25.57 11.54 -0.25
C GLY A 267 26.53 12.55 -0.91
N CYS A 268 27.65 12.14 -1.51
CA CYS A 268 28.53 12.98 -2.32
C CYS A 268 28.52 12.65 -3.82
N THR A 269 27.81 11.61 -4.27
CA THR A 269 27.58 11.34 -5.68
C THR A 269 26.39 12.17 -6.18
N ASP A 270 26.41 12.53 -7.45
CA ASP A 270 25.25 13.03 -8.18
C ASP A 270 24.58 11.82 -8.86
N ASP A 271 23.33 11.56 -8.51
CA ASP A 271 22.53 10.48 -9.09
C ASP A 271 21.74 11.00 -10.28
N VAL A 272 22.15 10.60 -11.49
CA VAL A 272 21.57 11.11 -12.73
C VAL A 272 21.18 9.97 -13.66
N CYS A 273 20.03 10.13 -14.33
CA CYS A 273 19.62 9.17 -15.34
C CYS A 273 20.40 9.44 -16.63
N GLN A 274 21.17 8.45 -17.09
CA GLN A 274 21.90 8.56 -18.36
C GLN A 274 21.86 7.24 -19.12
N ALA A 275 21.34 7.29 -20.35
CA ALA A 275 21.23 6.16 -21.26
C ALA A 275 20.43 4.97 -20.68
N GLY A 276 19.27 5.26 -20.07
CA GLY A 276 18.39 4.23 -19.51
C GLY A 276 18.94 3.49 -18.30
N ALA A 277 19.85 4.13 -17.56
CA ALA A 277 20.39 3.60 -16.33
C ALA A 277 20.72 4.71 -15.33
N CYS A 278 20.45 4.44 -14.06
CA CYS A 278 20.92 5.27 -12.96
C CYS A 278 22.45 5.26 -12.95
N GLN A 279 23.07 6.44 -13.07
CA GLN A 279 24.51 6.64 -12.93
C GLN A 279 24.79 7.44 -11.67
N HIS A 280 25.77 6.97 -10.90
CA HIS A 280 26.25 7.63 -9.68
C HIS A 280 27.60 8.29 -9.98
N ILE A 281 27.60 9.60 -10.14
CA ILE A 281 28.79 10.36 -10.57
C ILE A 281 29.42 11.03 -9.36
N VAL A 282 30.68 10.72 -9.05
CA VAL A 282 31.39 11.37 -7.94
C VAL A 282 31.47 12.88 -8.12
N ASN A 283 31.09 13.63 -7.09
CA ASN A 283 31.13 15.09 -7.08
C ASN A 283 31.71 15.64 -5.76
N ASP A 284 32.98 16.04 -5.80
CA ASP A 284 33.68 16.61 -4.64
C ASP A 284 33.01 17.88 -4.09
N SER A 285 32.22 18.59 -4.91
CA SER A 285 31.50 19.79 -4.49
C SER A 285 30.39 19.51 -3.48
N ASN A 286 29.93 18.26 -3.40
CA ASN A 286 28.92 17.80 -2.44
C ASN A 286 29.55 17.48 -1.07
N CYS A 287 30.89 17.56 -0.94
CA CYS A 287 31.59 17.39 0.32
C CYS A 287 31.83 18.70 1.08
N PRO A 288 32.12 18.63 2.40
CA PRO A 288 32.50 19.79 3.18
C PRO A 288 33.67 20.55 2.53
N ALA A 289 33.64 21.88 2.60
CA ALA A 289 34.71 22.69 2.04
C ALA A 289 36.03 22.47 2.79
N ASP A 290 37.14 22.48 2.04
CA ASP A 290 38.48 22.34 2.58
C ASP A 290 38.78 23.41 3.63
N ALA A 291 39.19 22.98 4.82
CA ALA A 291 39.38 23.88 5.95
C ALA A 291 40.37 23.36 6.99
N TRP A 292 40.92 24.30 7.76
CA TRP A 292 41.65 24.00 8.99
C TRP A 292 40.69 23.55 10.09
N THR A 293 40.93 22.36 10.65
CA THR A 293 40.12 21.75 11.71
C THR A 293 40.97 21.52 12.96
N ASP A 294 40.42 21.83 14.14
CA ASP A 294 41.06 21.61 15.44
C ASP A 294 41.12 20.09 15.75
N THR A 295 42.29 19.57 16.08
CA THR A 295 42.47 18.14 16.40
C THR A 295 42.13 17.80 17.85
N GLY A 296 41.85 18.82 18.69
CA GLY A 296 41.69 18.70 20.13
C GLY A 296 43.02 18.66 20.90
N ASN A 297 44.16 18.49 20.20
CA ASN A 297 45.47 18.49 20.84
C ASN A 297 45.84 19.91 21.27
N THR A 298 46.18 20.03 22.55
CA THR A 298 46.52 21.30 23.18
C THR A 298 47.91 21.22 23.80
N ARG A 299 48.73 22.25 23.62
CA ARG A 299 50.04 22.37 24.27
C ARG A 299 50.20 23.74 24.91
N TRP A 300 50.94 23.76 26.01
CA TRP A 300 51.35 24.99 26.68
C TRP A 300 52.82 25.25 26.34
N VAL A 301 53.10 26.42 25.79
CA VAL A 301 54.45 26.83 25.43
C VAL A 301 54.85 28.06 26.22
N ASP A 302 56.13 28.15 26.56
CA ASP A 302 56.69 29.26 27.31
C ASP A 302 56.40 30.59 26.61
N ASP A 303 55.71 31.49 27.31
CA ASP A 303 55.47 32.86 26.87
C ASP A 303 56.38 33.83 27.63
N SER A 304 56.60 33.56 28.92
CA SER A 304 57.58 34.25 29.76
C SER A 304 58.19 33.29 30.81
N PRO A 305 59.16 33.73 31.63
CA PRO A 305 59.69 32.92 32.73
C PRO A 305 58.61 32.40 33.71
N CYS A 306 57.47 33.10 33.84
CA CYS A 306 56.40 32.74 34.78
C CYS A 306 55.02 32.50 34.14
N THR A 307 54.90 32.60 32.82
CA THR A 307 53.63 32.38 32.10
C THR A 307 53.83 31.45 30.91
N GLU A 308 52.79 30.66 30.63
CA GLU A 308 52.68 29.85 29.43
C GLU A 308 51.46 30.32 28.65
N ARG A 309 51.53 30.21 27.32
CA ARG A 309 50.39 30.43 26.43
C ARG A 309 49.93 29.12 25.81
N GLU A 310 48.63 29.04 25.57
CA GLU A 310 48.00 27.87 24.97
C GLU A 310 48.11 27.93 23.45
N GLN A 311 48.50 26.81 22.86
CA GLN A 311 48.39 26.59 21.42
C GLN A 311 47.56 25.34 21.18
N LYS A 312 46.67 25.40 20.20
CA LYS A 312 45.92 24.24 19.70
C LYS A 312 46.45 23.82 18.34
N GLU A 313 46.49 22.52 18.13
CA GLU A 313 46.88 21.94 16.85
C GLU A 313 45.70 21.93 15.88
N GLN A 314 45.97 22.32 14.64
CA GLN A 314 45.02 22.24 13.56
C GLN A 314 45.62 21.45 12.40
N GLU A 315 44.75 20.74 11.69
CA GLU A 315 45.08 20.05 10.44
C GLU A 315 44.23 20.61 9.29
N PHE A 316 44.81 20.74 8.10
CA PHE A 316 44.08 21.12 6.90
C PHE A 316 43.53 19.87 6.23
N ARG A 317 42.20 19.74 6.25
CA ARG A 317 41.48 18.62 5.65
C ARG A 317 41.06 19.01 4.24
N ASP A 318 41.54 18.25 3.26
CA ASP A 318 41.23 18.34 1.83
C ASP A 318 40.22 17.24 1.51
N TYR A 319 38.95 17.62 1.35
CA TYR A 319 37.82 16.69 1.22
C TYR A 319 37.60 16.30 -0.25
N TYR A 320 37.30 15.01 -0.46
CA TYR A 320 36.98 14.47 -1.77
C TYR A 320 35.88 13.42 -1.66
N CYS A 321 35.11 13.23 -2.74
CA CYS A 321 34.08 12.23 -2.80
C CYS A 321 34.66 10.86 -3.13
N HIS A 322 34.42 9.88 -2.27
CA HIS A 322 34.72 8.48 -2.56
C HIS A 322 33.42 7.77 -2.97
N ALA A 323 33.44 7.08 -4.11
CA ALA A 323 32.30 6.41 -4.74
C ALA A 323 31.56 5.33 -3.90
N THR A 324 31.95 5.11 -2.65
CA THR A 324 31.33 4.10 -1.75
C THR A 324 31.43 4.46 -0.28
N LEU A 325 32.38 5.34 0.11
CA LEU A 325 32.65 5.69 1.50
C LEU A 325 32.14 7.10 1.83
N GLY A 326 31.45 7.75 0.89
CA GLY A 326 31.04 9.15 1.01
C GLY A 326 32.22 10.10 1.02
N CYS A 327 32.04 11.24 1.67
CA CYS A 327 33.07 12.26 1.80
C CYS A 327 34.23 11.77 2.67
N GLN A 328 35.39 11.67 2.04
CA GLN A 328 36.66 11.35 2.69
C GLN A 328 37.55 12.59 2.70
N TYR A 329 38.62 12.59 3.49
CA TYR A 329 39.59 13.68 3.47
C TYR A 329 41.02 13.18 3.59
N THR A 330 41.95 13.98 3.08
CA THR A 330 43.38 13.83 3.34
C THR A 330 43.92 15.01 4.13
N VAL A 331 44.91 14.76 4.97
CA VAL A 331 45.59 15.83 5.73
C VAL A 331 46.78 16.32 4.92
N THR A 332 46.70 17.56 4.43
CA THR A 332 47.73 18.16 3.57
C THR A 332 48.61 19.17 4.31
N GLY A 333 48.27 19.52 5.56
CA GLY A 333 49.07 20.39 6.40
C GLY A 333 48.70 20.33 7.88
N THR A 334 49.65 20.67 8.75
CA THR A 334 49.46 20.77 10.21
C THR A 334 50.05 22.08 10.73
N GLN A 335 49.37 22.75 11.67
CA GLN A 335 49.85 23.98 12.29
C GLN A 335 49.47 24.07 13.77
N TRP A 336 50.22 24.86 14.54
CA TRP A 336 49.88 25.20 15.92
C TRP A 336 49.46 26.67 16.00
N VAL A 337 48.23 26.92 16.40
CA VAL A 337 47.64 28.26 16.48
C VAL A 337 47.48 28.66 17.94
N ASP A 338 47.93 29.88 18.25
CA ASP A 338 47.80 30.51 19.57
C ASP A 338 46.35 30.88 19.83
N THR A 339 45.79 30.43 20.96
CA THR A 339 44.38 30.72 21.33
C THR A 339 44.23 32.07 22.03
N GLY A 340 45.34 32.72 22.41
CA GLY A 340 45.36 33.92 23.25
C GLY A 340 45.15 33.63 24.73
N ALA A 341 44.86 32.39 25.13
CA ALA A 341 44.76 32.00 26.53
C ALA A 341 46.16 31.89 27.15
N THR A 342 46.32 32.45 28.35
CA THR A 342 47.56 32.38 29.12
C THR A 342 47.29 31.82 30.51
N ARG A 343 48.28 31.10 31.05
CA ARG A 343 48.24 30.60 32.44
C ARG A 343 49.54 30.90 33.15
N ASN A 344 49.44 30.96 34.47
CA ASN A 344 50.59 31.09 35.34
C ASN A 344 51.27 29.73 35.49
N LYS A 345 52.61 29.72 35.44
CA LYS A 345 53.38 28.55 35.87
C LYS A 345 53.16 28.31 37.37
N GLN A 346 53.37 27.08 37.82
CA GLN A 346 53.19 26.71 39.22
C GLN A 346 54.02 27.63 40.14
N ASP A 347 53.39 28.10 41.21
CA ASP A 347 54.05 28.92 42.21
C ASP A 347 55.27 28.18 42.78
N GLY A 348 56.42 28.85 42.86
CA GLY A 348 57.70 28.23 43.23
C GLY A 348 58.61 27.85 42.05
N THR A 349 58.14 27.96 40.80
CA THR A 349 59.01 27.80 39.62
C THR A 349 60.08 28.89 39.62
N VAL A 350 61.36 28.52 39.46
CA VAL A 350 62.48 29.47 39.43
C VAL A 350 62.33 30.42 38.25
N CYS A 351 62.43 31.72 38.51
CA CYS A 351 62.38 32.76 37.49
C CYS A 351 63.70 33.53 37.42
N THR A 352 63.74 34.61 36.62
CA THR A 352 64.94 35.44 36.44
C THR A 352 65.37 36.10 37.75
N ASP A 353 66.59 35.79 38.19
CA ASP A 353 67.28 36.33 39.38
C ASP A 353 67.47 37.87 39.29
N ASP A 354 67.18 38.59 40.38
CA ASP A 354 67.35 40.05 40.48
C ASP A 354 68.75 40.48 40.95
N GLY A 355 69.61 39.52 41.30
CA GLY A 355 70.96 39.71 41.78
C GLY A 355 71.08 40.02 43.28
N VAL A 356 70.00 39.88 44.06
CA VAL A 356 69.98 40.14 45.51
C VAL A 356 69.97 38.82 46.28
N GLY A 357 71.09 38.47 46.91
CA GLY A 357 71.29 37.15 47.55
C GLY A 357 70.44 36.82 48.79
N CYS A 358 69.39 37.58 49.11
CA CYS A 358 68.46 37.31 50.22
C CYS A 358 67.00 37.14 49.79
N THR A 359 66.74 36.95 48.49
CA THR A 359 65.42 36.66 47.93
C THR A 359 65.38 35.24 47.35
N ASP A 360 64.23 34.58 47.46
CA ASP A 360 63.89 33.46 46.60
C ASP A 360 63.20 34.02 45.36
N ASP A 361 63.79 33.81 44.17
CA ASP A 361 63.26 34.30 42.89
C ASP A 361 62.35 33.25 42.27
N VAL A 362 61.08 33.32 42.64
CA VAL A 362 60.09 32.33 42.27
C VAL A 362 58.86 32.98 41.67
N CYS A 363 58.23 32.28 40.72
CA CYS A 363 56.94 32.68 40.22
C CYS A 363 55.91 32.64 41.35
N GLN A 364 55.16 33.73 41.49
CA GLN A 364 53.98 33.82 42.34
C GLN A 364 52.90 34.64 41.63
N ALA A 365 51.72 34.04 41.48
CA ALA A 365 50.57 34.66 40.82
C ALA A 365 50.90 35.20 39.40
N GLY A 366 51.74 34.49 38.64
CA GLY A 366 52.06 34.82 37.24
C GLY A 366 53.14 35.87 37.04
N ALA A 367 53.73 36.39 38.12
CA ALA A 367 54.88 37.30 38.06
C ALA A 367 56.08 36.70 38.79
N CYS A 368 57.28 37.03 38.34
CA CYS A 368 58.49 36.73 39.08
C CYS A 368 58.48 37.59 40.34
N GLN A 369 58.42 36.96 41.51
CA GLN A 369 58.49 37.63 42.80
C GLN A 369 59.86 37.37 43.42
N HIS A 370 60.41 38.44 43.96
CA HIS A 370 61.68 38.43 44.69
C HIS A 370 61.34 38.48 46.17
N ILE A 371 61.06 37.31 46.76
CA ILE A 371 60.50 37.23 48.11
C ILE A 371 61.65 37.14 49.09
N VAL A 372 61.70 38.07 50.04
CA VAL A 372 62.73 38.07 51.08
C VAL A 372 62.63 36.79 51.90
N ASN A 373 63.67 35.95 51.84
CA ASN A 373 63.78 34.75 52.65
C ASN A 373 64.81 34.99 53.75
N ASP A 374 64.31 35.26 54.95
CA ASP A 374 65.13 35.54 56.14
C ASP A 374 66.06 34.39 56.54
N SER A 375 65.82 33.16 56.06
CA SER A 375 66.72 32.02 56.26
C SER A 375 68.08 32.22 55.55
N ASN A 376 68.11 33.09 54.55
CA ASN A 376 69.30 33.52 53.83
C ASN A 376 69.88 34.84 54.41
N CYS A 377 69.31 35.39 55.49
CA CYS A 377 69.70 36.66 56.15
C CYS A 377 70.25 36.50 57.59
N PRO A 378 71.21 37.32 58.04
CA PRO A 378 71.66 37.36 59.44
C PRO A 378 70.70 38.13 60.38
N ALA A 379 70.44 37.59 61.57
CA ALA A 379 69.28 37.85 62.48
C ALA A 379 69.16 39.22 63.21
N ALA A 380 67.90 39.70 63.40
CA ALA A 380 67.24 40.03 64.70
C ALA A 380 65.89 40.82 64.58
N GLY A 381 64.80 40.37 65.28
CA GLY A 381 63.82 41.27 65.95
C GLY A 381 62.29 41.24 65.66
N THR A 382 61.53 40.37 66.36
CA THR A 382 60.16 40.50 67.00
C THR A 382 58.82 40.86 66.27
N CYS A 383 57.89 39.88 66.33
CA CYS A 383 56.42 39.67 66.15
C CYS A 383 55.36 40.79 65.97
N VAL A 384 54.29 40.50 65.18
CA VAL A 384 52.81 40.35 65.50
C VAL A 384 52.11 39.64 64.29
N GLY A 385 51.48 38.45 64.40
CA GLY A 385 50.02 38.17 64.54
C GLY A 385 49.19 38.52 63.27
N THR A 386 48.32 37.73 62.64
CA THR A 386 47.56 36.49 62.94
C THR A 386 46.90 35.97 61.64
N THR A 387 46.93 34.64 61.43
CA THR A 387 45.93 33.71 60.83
C THR A 387 44.93 34.15 59.74
N GLY A 388 44.82 33.33 58.69
CA GLY A 388 43.52 33.01 58.06
C GLY A 388 43.57 32.64 56.58
N TYR A 389 43.71 31.35 56.27
CA TYR A 389 43.60 30.72 54.94
C TYR A 389 42.18 30.90 54.32
N VAL A 390 42.04 31.30 53.03
CA VAL A 390 41.70 30.52 51.79
C VAL A 390 40.32 29.78 51.85
N TRP A 391 39.46 29.65 50.83
CA TRP A 391 39.59 29.54 49.37
C TRP A 391 38.26 29.92 48.66
N ALA A 392 38.38 30.14 47.35
CA ALA A 392 37.45 30.43 46.25
C ALA A 392 36.05 29.78 46.28
N GLY A 393 35.09 30.08 45.40
CA GLY A 393 35.00 30.71 44.06
C GLY A 393 33.68 30.18 43.47
N ILE A 394 32.72 31.01 43.03
CA ILE A 394 32.55 31.57 41.66
C ILE A 394 32.31 30.42 40.66
N CYS A 395 31.06 30.15 40.24
CA CYS A 395 30.31 30.74 39.08
C CYS A 395 30.87 30.27 37.73
N ASP A 396 30.13 30.11 36.63
CA ASP A 396 28.71 30.20 36.23
C ASP A 396 28.70 30.06 34.69
N LEU A 397 27.53 29.75 34.10
CA LEU A 397 27.12 29.89 32.68
C LEU A 397 27.79 28.94 31.66
N ILE A 398 27.10 28.33 30.69
CA ILE A 398 26.08 28.83 29.73
C ILE A 398 25.28 27.58 29.25
N GLY A 399 23.95 27.49 29.01
CA GLY A 399 22.75 28.35 29.05
C GLY A 399 21.50 27.44 28.89
N GLY A 400 20.38 27.65 29.61
CA GLY A 400 19.19 28.42 29.19
C GLY A 400 18.16 27.54 28.44
N CYS A 401 17.04 27.10 29.05
CA CYS A 401 15.77 27.83 28.97
C CYS A 401 14.85 27.58 30.18
N THR A 402 14.16 28.63 30.60
CA THR A 402 13.13 28.67 31.63
C THR A 402 11.80 29.06 30.98
N THR A 403 10.78 28.21 31.00
CA THR A 403 9.37 28.58 31.23
C THR A 403 8.50 27.33 31.43
N GLU A 404 7.74 27.31 32.53
CA GLU A 404 6.59 26.42 32.72
C GLU A 404 5.32 27.02 32.06
N PRO A 405 4.42 26.19 31.49
CA PRO A 405 4.51 24.73 31.43
C PRO A 405 5.38 24.28 30.23
N ALA A 406 6.14 23.20 30.43
CA ALA A 406 7.01 22.59 29.42
C ALA A 406 6.21 22.17 28.16
N PRO A 407 6.79 22.27 26.94
CA PRO A 407 6.18 21.73 25.73
C PRO A 407 6.14 20.20 25.78
N GLU A 408 5.18 19.59 25.09
CA GLU A 408 5.14 18.14 24.85
C GLU A 408 6.35 17.71 24.00
N GLU A 409 6.96 16.58 24.36
CA GLU A 409 8.01 15.88 23.59
C GLU A 409 7.52 15.52 22.18
N VAL A 410 8.41 15.63 21.19
CA VAL A 410 8.15 15.35 19.76
C VAL A 410 9.24 14.40 19.27
N CYS A 411 8.88 13.31 18.57
CA CYS A 411 9.83 12.31 18.07
C CYS A 411 10.73 12.85 16.95
N ASP A 412 11.76 13.62 17.31
CA ASP A 412 12.73 14.20 16.39
C ASP A 412 14.20 13.95 16.80
N ASN A 413 14.45 13.05 17.77
CA ASN A 413 15.76 12.72 18.36
C ASN A 413 16.45 13.92 19.05
N ILE A 414 15.68 14.91 19.51
CA ILE A 414 16.16 16.06 20.28
C ILE A 414 15.49 16.02 21.66
N ASP A 415 16.29 16.16 22.71
CA ASP A 415 15.82 16.31 24.11
C ASP A 415 15.15 17.69 24.27
N ASN A 416 13.85 17.75 23.97
CA ASN A 416 13.07 18.97 23.78
C ASN A 416 12.64 19.62 25.11
N ASP A 417 12.63 18.85 26.20
CA ASP A 417 12.38 19.32 27.56
C ASP A 417 13.62 19.33 28.48
N CYS A 418 14.76 18.86 27.96
CA CYS A 418 16.10 18.93 28.56
C CYS A 418 16.22 18.21 29.91
N ASP A 419 15.50 17.10 30.09
CA ASP A 419 15.57 16.29 31.30
C ASP A 419 16.74 15.28 31.34
N GLY A 420 17.44 15.14 30.21
CA GLY A 420 18.64 14.33 30.07
C GLY A 420 18.40 12.96 29.47
N GLU A 421 17.17 12.66 29.04
CA GLU A 421 16.78 11.45 28.34
C GLU A 421 16.14 11.85 26.99
N ILE A 422 16.39 11.08 25.93
CA ILE A 422 15.87 11.39 24.59
C ILE A 422 14.53 10.66 24.42
N ASP A 423 13.46 11.39 24.08
CA ASP A 423 12.14 10.87 23.73
C ASP A 423 11.39 10.09 24.85
N GLU A 424 11.60 10.40 26.14
CA GLU A 424 10.95 9.71 27.27
C GLU A 424 9.49 10.12 27.54
N GLY A 425 8.70 10.11 26.48
CA GLY A 425 7.27 10.43 26.52
C GLY A 425 6.51 10.04 25.25
N GLY A 426 7.23 9.76 24.15
CA GLY A 426 6.68 9.19 22.91
C GLY A 426 6.72 7.66 22.99
N VAL A 427 5.57 7.00 23.08
CA VAL A 427 5.51 5.56 23.33
C VAL A 427 5.93 4.79 22.06
N CYS A 428 7.21 4.39 21.97
CA CYS A 428 7.63 3.30 21.10
C CYS A 428 7.47 1.97 21.86
N PRO A 429 6.33 1.24 21.75
CA PRO A 429 6.15 0.03 22.51
C PRO A 429 7.12 -1.07 22.07
N ARG A 430 7.58 -1.85 23.06
CA ARG A 430 8.37 -3.07 22.84
C ARG A 430 7.49 -4.31 23.03
N PHE A 431 7.49 -5.18 22.04
CA PHE A 431 6.79 -6.47 22.05
C PHE A 431 7.80 -7.59 22.27
N TYR A 432 7.62 -8.33 23.37
CA TYR A 432 8.52 -9.39 23.79
C TYR A 432 7.99 -10.79 23.43
N ALA A 433 8.88 -11.79 23.45
CA ALA A 433 8.49 -13.19 23.32
C ALA A 433 7.37 -13.57 24.31
N ALA A 434 6.28 -14.11 23.77
CA ALA A 434 5.09 -14.51 24.52
C ALA A 434 5.10 -16.01 24.84
N GLN A 435 5.63 -16.85 23.94
CA GLN A 435 5.67 -18.30 24.08
C GLN A 435 6.72 -18.94 23.17
N ASP A 436 7.34 -20.04 23.63
CA ASP A 436 8.07 -21.00 22.79
C ASP A 436 7.10 -21.95 22.06
N ILE A 437 7.32 -22.19 20.77
CA ILE A 437 6.62 -23.21 20.00
C ILE A 437 7.50 -24.48 19.95
N PRO A 438 7.13 -25.56 20.66
CA PRO A 438 7.89 -26.79 20.64
C PRO A 438 7.77 -27.47 19.28
N ILE A 439 8.89 -27.60 18.56
CA ILE A 439 9.00 -28.45 17.37
C ILE A 439 9.25 -29.88 17.85
N SER A 440 8.52 -30.86 17.31
CA SER A 440 8.49 -32.22 17.85
C SER A 440 9.89 -32.83 18.01
N ASN A 441 10.20 -33.26 19.24
CA ASN A 441 11.42 -33.94 19.71
C ASN A 441 12.59 -33.01 20.07
N ASN A 442 12.53 -32.37 21.25
CA ASN A 442 13.55 -31.50 21.84
C ASN A 442 15.02 -31.91 21.63
N GLY A 443 15.78 -30.99 21.04
CA GLY A 443 17.16 -30.69 21.44
C GLY A 443 17.10 -29.91 22.75
N GLY A 444 18.16 -29.96 23.53
CA GLY A 444 18.14 -29.46 24.91
C GLY A 444 17.99 -27.94 24.94
N ILE A 445 16.75 -27.44 24.91
CA ILE A 445 16.44 -26.08 25.34
C ILE A 445 16.74 -26.03 26.84
N ILE A 446 17.73 -25.23 27.21
CA ILE A 446 18.02 -24.88 28.59
C ILE A 446 17.65 -23.41 28.70
N ASN A 447 16.75 -23.09 29.64
CA ASN A 447 16.13 -21.76 29.78
C ASN A 447 15.17 -21.44 28.61
N ASN A 448 13.98 -20.93 28.93
CA ASN A 448 12.89 -20.72 27.96
C ASN A 448 12.82 -19.25 27.52
N TYR A 449 11.81 -18.89 26.71
CA TYR A 449 11.58 -17.52 26.24
C TYR A 449 11.52 -16.42 27.32
N THR A 450 11.38 -16.75 28.62
CA THR A 450 11.39 -15.71 29.66
C THR A 450 12.77 -15.10 29.88
N TYR A 451 13.82 -15.83 29.51
CA TYR A 451 15.20 -15.37 29.60
C TYR A 451 15.56 -14.39 28.48
N THR A 452 14.78 -14.33 27.39
CA THR A 452 15.04 -13.40 26.28
C THR A 452 14.43 -12.01 26.50
N LYS A 453 14.00 -11.66 27.72
CA LYS A 453 13.15 -10.48 27.99
C LYS A 453 13.90 -9.29 28.56
N ASP A 454 15.05 -9.54 29.16
CA ASP A 454 15.87 -8.55 29.84
C ASP A 454 17.30 -8.76 29.34
N SER A 455 18.02 -7.68 29.05
CA SER A 455 19.47 -7.73 28.78
C SER A 455 20.19 -7.78 30.14
N ASP A 456 20.40 -9.00 30.65
CA ASP A 456 20.92 -9.25 32.00
C ASP A 456 21.99 -10.35 32.06
N ASN A 457 22.52 -10.74 30.90
CA ASN A 457 23.44 -11.85 30.67
C ASN A 457 22.92 -13.21 31.17
N GLN A 458 21.60 -13.38 31.30
CA GLN A 458 20.95 -14.69 31.44
C GLN A 458 20.22 -15.06 30.15
N SER A 459 20.80 -15.97 29.38
CA SER A 459 20.31 -16.31 28.05
C SER A 459 19.41 -17.56 27.98
N ALA A 460 18.60 -17.58 26.92
CA ALA A 460 17.99 -18.81 26.41
C ALA A 460 19.01 -19.57 25.56
N ASP A 461 19.30 -20.81 25.94
CA ASP A 461 20.35 -21.63 25.34
C ASP A 461 19.71 -22.72 24.48
N ILE A 462 20.02 -22.71 23.18
CA ILE A 462 19.50 -23.69 22.25
C ILE A 462 20.67 -24.40 21.57
N THR A 463 20.88 -25.66 21.95
CA THR A 463 21.93 -26.50 21.38
C THR A 463 21.41 -27.37 20.24
N GLU A 464 22.19 -27.46 19.17
CA GLU A 464 21.93 -28.31 18.02
C GLU A 464 21.81 -29.81 18.36
N ARG A 465 21.26 -30.56 17.42
CA ARG A 465 21.04 -32.00 17.55
C ARG A 465 21.66 -32.78 16.42
N GLU A 466 22.26 -33.92 16.76
CA GLU A 466 22.71 -34.90 15.78
C GLU A 466 21.52 -35.69 15.24
N SER A 467 21.45 -35.85 13.92
CA SER A 467 20.45 -36.65 13.23
C SER A 467 20.65 -38.16 13.46
N GLY A 468 19.57 -38.93 13.33
CA GLY A 468 19.58 -40.39 13.52
C GLY A 468 20.09 -41.12 12.28
N GLY A 469 20.54 -42.37 12.44
CA GLY A 469 20.93 -43.23 11.30
C GLY A 469 22.37 -43.73 11.35
N LYS A 470 22.90 -44.10 10.18
CA LYS A 470 24.29 -44.57 10.05
C LYS A 470 25.25 -43.41 10.30
N PRO A 471 26.38 -43.62 10.99
CA PRO A 471 27.32 -42.53 11.31
C PRO A 471 27.78 -41.68 10.11
N SER A 472 27.86 -42.24 8.90
CA SER A 472 28.24 -41.51 7.68
C SER A 472 27.18 -40.52 7.19
N ASP A 473 25.94 -40.68 7.63
CA ASP A 473 24.77 -39.97 7.13
C ASP A 473 24.23 -38.99 8.19
N ARG A 474 24.89 -38.90 9.35
CA ARG A 474 24.47 -38.04 10.45
C ARG A 474 24.98 -36.63 10.25
N TYR A 475 24.20 -35.66 10.67
CA TYR A 475 24.47 -34.22 10.56
C TYR A 475 23.85 -33.52 11.78
N THR A 476 24.27 -32.31 12.12
CA THR A 476 23.60 -31.46 13.11
C THR A 476 22.51 -30.61 12.50
N TYR A 477 21.52 -30.27 13.31
CA TYR A 477 20.47 -29.34 12.92
C TYR A 477 19.84 -28.71 14.15
N LEU A 478 19.34 -27.49 13.97
CA LEU A 478 18.56 -26.75 14.93
C LEU A 478 17.40 -26.04 14.23
N GLU A 479 16.22 -26.13 14.82
CA GLU A 479 15.09 -25.26 14.51
C GLU A 479 14.35 -24.99 15.81
N HIS A 480 14.10 -23.72 16.11
CA HIS A 480 13.27 -23.33 17.25
C HIS A 480 12.44 -22.10 16.89
N LYS A 481 11.30 -21.93 17.56
CA LYS A 481 10.30 -20.92 17.22
C LYS A 481 9.73 -20.24 18.46
N TRP A 482 9.45 -18.95 18.33
CA TRP A 482 8.76 -18.11 19.31
C TRP A 482 7.57 -17.42 18.67
N THR A 483 6.61 -17.02 19.51
CA THR A 483 5.57 -16.06 19.14
C THR A 483 5.82 -14.73 19.85
N ILE A 484 5.70 -13.61 19.12
CA ILE A 484 5.64 -12.25 19.65
C ILE A 484 4.29 -11.65 19.23
N ASP A 485 3.51 -11.15 20.18
CA ASP A 485 2.22 -10.51 19.87
C ASP A 485 2.43 -9.01 19.62
N VAL A 486 2.37 -8.60 18.37
CA VAL A 486 2.63 -7.23 17.90
C VAL A 486 1.32 -6.47 17.70
N THR A 487 1.28 -5.23 18.17
CA THR A 487 0.17 -4.32 17.88
C THR A 487 0.50 -3.53 16.62
N GLY A 488 -0.39 -3.58 15.61
CA GLY A 488 -0.26 -2.86 14.33
C GLY A 488 -0.51 -1.34 14.45
N GLY A 489 -0.34 -0.63 13.33
CA GLY A 489 -0.64 0.80 13.18
C GLY A 489 0.50 1.79 13.42
N TYR A 490 1.69 1.38 13.83
CA TYR A 490 2.88 2.24 13.97
C TYR A 490 3.56 2.49 12.61
N ALA A 491 4.28 3.61 12.50
CA ALA A 491 4.98 4.01 11.27
C ALA A 491 6.20 3.14 10.96
N SER A 492 6.77 2.46 11.96
CA SER A 492 7.88 1.52 11.75
C SER A 492 7.90 0.41 12.80
N TYR A 493 8.50 -0.72 12.43
CA TYR A 493 8.78 -1.83 13.35
C TYR A 493 10.21 -2.34 13.13
N VAL A 494 10.97 -2.48 14.22
CA VAL A 494 12.35 -2.96 14.21
C VAL A 494 12.48 -4.13 15.17
N PHE A 495 12.97 -5.27 14.67
CA PHE A 495 13.40 -6.40 15.48
C PHE A 495 14.76 -6.11 16.09
N HIS A 496 14.92 -6.40 17.37
CA HIS A 496 16.17 -6.31 18.11
C HIS A 496 16.51 -7.68 18.70
N ILE A 497 17.75 -8.13 18.48
CA ILE A 497 18.25 -9.34 19.12
C ILE A 497 19.70 -9.18 19.59
N GLU A 498 19.92 -9.57 20.85
CA GLU A 498 21.21 -9.74 21.48
C GLU A 498 21.48 -11.24 21.59
N ALA A 499 22.35 -11.74 20.71
CA ALA A 499 22.67 -13.16 20.65
C ALA A 499 24.09 -13.42 20.14
N HIS A 500 24.67 -14.51 20.63
CA HIS A 500 25.95 -15.05 20.18
C HIS A 500 25.90 -16.58 20.24
N HIS A 501 26.81 -17.27 19.54
CA HIS A 501 26.88 -18.74 19.57
C HIS A 501 28.28 -19.25 19.94
N THR A 502 28.40 -20.55 20.17
CA THR A 502 29.71 -21.19 20.36
C THR A 502 30.60 -21.03 19.13
N ALA A 503 31.91 -20.97 19.34
CA ALA A 503 32.87 -20.85 18.24
C ALA A 503 32.79 -22.07 17.29
N ASN A 504 32.52 -21.76 16.03
CA ASN A 504 32.24 -22.74 15.00
C ASN A 504 33.51 -23.27 14.31
N LEU A 505 33.61 -24.60 14.09
CA LEU A 505 34.70 -25.26 13.36
C LEU A 505 34.33 -25.71 11.93
N GLU A 506 33.04 -25.76 11.61
CA GLU A 506 32.39 -26.21 10.38
C GLU A 506 32.00 -25.07 9.41
N GLY A 507 31.75 -23.85 9.91
CA GLY A 507 31.51 -22.62 9.15
C GLY A 507 30.04 -22.23 8.94
N ASP A 508 29.14 -22.65 9.82
CA ASP A 508 27.69 -22.43 9.79
C ASP A 508 27.15 -21.48 10.88
N ASP A 509 26.35 -20.49 10.49
CA ASP A 509 25.76 -19.54 11.43
C ASP A 509 24.25 -19.78 11.59
N PHE A 510 23.67 -19.23 12.66
CA PHE A 510 22.25 -19.34 12.93
C PHE A 510 21.46 -18.21 12.26
N VAL A 511 20.49 -18.57 11.42
CA VAL A 511 19.65 -17.60 10.73
C VAL A 511 18.31 -17.44 11.44
N PHE A 512 17.98 -16.21 11.80
CA PHE A 512 16.67 -15.81 12.27
C PHE A 512 15.79 -15.41 11.10
N ALA A 513 14.52 -15.80 11.16
CA ALA A 513 13.51 -15.50 10.16
C ALA A 513 12.17 -15.19 10.84
N TYR A 514 11.31 -14.40 10.21
CA TYR A 514 9.95 -14.15 10.68
C TYR A 514 8.87 -14.70 9.75
N SER A 515 7.66 -14.87 10.26
CA SER A 515 6.47 -15.24 9.52
C SER A 515 5.22 -14.66 10.21
N THR A 516 4.22 -14.26 9.43
CA THR A 516 2.90 -13.82 9.94
C THR A 516 1.84 -14.92 9.87
N ASP A 517 2.10 -15.99 9.10
CA ASP A 517 1.17 -17.11 8.88
C ASP A 517 1.69 -18.47 9.41
N ASN A 518 2.93 -18.50 9.92
CA ASN A 518 3.68 -19.70 10.33
C ASN A 518 3.92 -20.72 9.20
N ILE A 519 3.83 -20.30 7.94
CA ILE A 519 4.04 -21.14 6.76
C ILE A 519 5.21 -20.59 5.95
N ILE A 520 5.13 -19.32 5.55
CA ILE A 520 6.17 -18.65 4.76
C ILE A 520 7.06 -17.86 5.70
N TYR A 521 8.36 -18.13 5.65
CA TYR A 521 9.36 -17.48 6.49
C TYR A 521 10.31 -16.63 5.64
N HIS A 522 10.55 -15.40 6.11
CA HIS A 522 11.47 -14.45 5.52
C HIS A 522 12.69 -14.28 6.44
N ASP A 523 13.90 -14.41 5.89
CA ASP A 523 15.14 -14.29 6.67
C ASP A 523 15.33 -12.85 7.15
N MET A 524 15.86 -12.70 8.36
CA MET A 524 16.07 -11.42 9.05
C MET A 524 17.55 -11.13 9.30
N VAL A 525 18.12 -11.79 10.30
CA VAL A 525 19.51 -11.60 10.75
C VAL A 525 20.20 -12.96 10.87
N THR A 526 21.47 -12.98 10.50
CA THR A 526 22.36 -14.14 10.70
C THR A 526 23.28 -13.83 11.87
N VAL A 527 23.17 -14.58 12.96
CA VAL A 527 24.02 -14.39 14.14
C VAL A 527 25.36 -15.04 13.89
N THR A 528 26.37 -14.23 13.60
CA THR A 528 27.78 -14.65 13.35
C THR A 528 28.71 -14.42 14.55
N LYS A 529 28.17 -13.83 15.63
CA LYS A 529 28.92 -13.47 16.82
C LYS A 529 29.23 -14.69 17.66
N THR A 530 30.49 -14.86 18.05
CA THR A 530 30.95 -15.97 18.90
C THR A 530 31.27 -15.57 20.35
N THR A 531 31.05 -14.29 20.67
CA THR A 531 31.25 -13.71 22.00
C THR A 531 30.11 -12.76 22.30
N ASP A 532 29.71 -12.71 23.57
CA ASP A 532 28.80 -11.70 24.08
C ASP A 532 29.48 -10.32 24.06
N ASP A 533 28.91 -9.39 23.31
CA ASP A 533 29.44 -8.03 23.14
C ASP A 533 28.45 -6.94 23.58
N ASP A 534 27.34 -7.33 24.20
CA ASP A 534 26.25 -6.47 24.66
C ASP A 534 25.66 -5.56 23.55
N THR A 535 25.75 -5.96 22.27
CA THR A 535 25.21 -5.16 21.15
C THR A 535 24.13 -5.88 20.34
N TYR A 536 23.07 -5.14 20.03
CA TYR A 536 21.95 -5.64 19.23
C TYR A 536 22.29 -5.80 17.76
N GLN A 537 21.76 -6.86 17.17
CA GLN A 537 21.54 -7.00 15.74
C GLN A 537 20.08 -6.66 15.45
N THR A 538 19.82 -5.93 14.38
CA THR A 538 18.49 -5.40 14.09
C THR A 538 18.00 -5.75 12.70
N PHE A 539 16.67 -5.82 12.53
CA PHE A 539 16.02 -5.99 11.24
C PHE A 539 14.74 -5.15 11.18
N THR A 540 14.56 -4.35 10.14
CA THR A 540 13.35 -3.54 9.93
C THR A 540 12.30 -4.36 9.20
N PHE A 541 11.09 -4.45 9.77
CA PHE A 541 9.98 -5.13 9.10
C PHE A 541 9.33 -4.23 8.03
N PRO A 542 8.62 -4.83 7.05
CA PRO A 542 7.68 -4.08 6.21
C PRO A 542 6.57 -3.44 7.07
N ASP A 543 6.05 -2.28 6.66
CA ASP A 543 5.18 -1.36 7.43
C ASP A 543 3.80 -1.89 7.86
N THR A 544 3.55 -3.20 7.75
CA THR A 544 2.22 -3.81 7.88
C THR A 544 2.12 -4.96 8.89
N ILE A 545 3.15 -5.20 9.71
CA ILE A 545 3.12 -6.32 10.66
C ILE A 545 2.17 -6.06 11.84
N SER A 546 1.31 -7.04 12.14
CA SER A 546 0.39 -7.00 13.28
C SER A 546 -0.05 -8.40 13.70
N GLY A 547 -0.56 -8.55 14.93
CA GLY A 547 -0.99 -9.84 15.47
C GLY A 547 0.19 -10.70 15.91
N THR A 548 0.02 -12.03 15.88
CA THR A 548 1.07 -12.96 16.32
C THR A 548 2.13 -13.12 15.23
N VAL A 549 3.32 -12.59 15.48
CA VAL A 549 4.51 -12.77 14.64
C VAL A 549 5.30 -13.97 15.13
N TYR A 550 5.64 -14.87 14.21
CA TYR A 550 6.42 -16.08 14.47
C TYR A 550 7.88 -15.81 14.16
N ILE A 551 8.75 -15.90 15.16
CA ILE A 551 10.19 -15.81 14.99
C ILE A 551 10.77 -17.22 14.98
N ARG A 552 11.63 -17.54 14.03
CA ARG A 552 12.31 -18.83 13.91
C ARG A 552 13.81 -18.64 13.85
N VAL A 553 14.55 -19.43 14.60
CA VAL A 553 15.98 -19.64 14.40
C VAL A 553 16.21 -21.00 13.74
N LYS A 554 17.13 -21.05 12.77
CA LYS A 554 17.49 -22.29 12.08
C LYS A 554 18.97 -22.35 11.78
N ASP A 555 19.54 -23.54 11.94
CA ASP A 555 20.83 -23.90 11.36
C ASP A 555 20.66 -24.30 9.87
N LEU A 556 21.53 -23.78 9.01
CA LEU A 556 21.51 -23.99 7.57
C LEU A 556 22.41 -25.14 7.09
N ASP A 557 23.34 -25.65 7.91
CA ASP A 557 24.26 -26.71 7.50
C ASP A 557 23.84 -28.11 7.98
N GLN A 558 23.28 -28.88 7.04
CA GLN A 558 22.90 -30.28 7.27
C GLN A 558 23.84 -31.26 6.56
N THR A 559 25.11 -30.89 6.39
CA THR A 559 26.09 -31.72 5.70
C THR A 559 26.39 -33.00 6.47
N PRO A 560 26.28 -34.19 5.84
CA PRO A 560 26.65 -35.44 6.49
C PRO A 560 28.08 -35.41 7.02
N THR A 561 28.27 -35.90 8.24
CA THR A 561 29.48 -35.95 9.05
C THR A 561 29.86 -34.67 9.80
N HIS A 562 29.15 -33.55 9.62
CA HIS A 562 29.23 -32.38 10.50
C HIS A 562 28.36 -32.67 11.73
N ILE A 563 29.00 -33.10 12.82
CA ILE A 563 28.32 -33.62 14.02
C ILE A 563 28.73 -32.89 15.30
N TYR A 564 29.53 -31.84 15.18
CA TYR A 564 29.81 -30.93 16.29
C TYR A 564 28.58 -30.05 16.48
N LYS A 565 28.17 -29.89 17.74
CA LYS A 565 26.93 -29.19 18.07
C LYS A 565 27.27 -27.82 18.56
N ASP A 566 26.73 -26.82 17.90
CA ASP A 566 26.77 -25.46 18.38
C ASP A 566 25.59 -25.12 19.29
N THR A 567 25.76 -24.08 20.09
CA THR A 567 24.71 -23.52 20.96
C THR A 567 24.58 -22.05 20.66
N ILE A 568 23.36 -21.62 20.33
CA ILE A 568 22.99 -20.21 20.25
C ILE A 568 22.49 -19.75 21.63
N TYR A 569 23.03 -18.63 22.10
CA TYR A 569 22.67 -17.96 23.34
C TYR A 569 21.94 -16.67 22.98
N ILE A 570 20.72 -16.49 23.50
CA ILE A 570 19.88 -15.32 23.24
C ILE A 570 19.60 -14.63 24.56
N ASP A 571 20.19 -13.46 24.75
CA ASP A 571 20.03 -12.69 26.00
C ASP A 571 18.78 -11.81 25.94
N HIS A 572 18.59 -11.08 24.85
CA HIS A 572 17.45 -10.17 24.74
C HIS A 572 16.87 -10.15 23.33
N MET A 573 15.54 -10.21 23.22
CA MET A 573 14.84 -10.24 21.94
C MET A 573 13.46 -9.57 22.02
N TYR A 574 13.25 -8.54 21.19
CA TYR A 574 11.98 -7.81 21.12
C TYR A 574 11.74 -7.16 19.75
N ILE A 575 10.51 -6.73 19.50
CA ILE A 575 10.14 -5.86 18.37
C ILE A 575 9.77 -4.49 18.93
N GLU A 576 10.48 -3.45 18.51
CA GLU A 576 10.16 -2.05 18.83
C GLU A 576 9.30 -1.46 17.71
N ALA A 577 8.28 -0.68 18.05
CA ALA A 577 7.47 0.04 17.07
C ALA A 577 7.46 1.52 17.38
N CYS A 578 7.51 2.40 16.38
CA CYS A 578 7.59 3.85 16.56
C CYS A 578 6.66 4.63 15.60
N GLY A 579 6.24 5.84 16.01
CA GLY A 579 5.40 6.75 15.24
C GLY A 579 3.94 6.87 15.71
N GLU A 580 3.24 7.91 15.25
CA GLU A 580 1.80 8.11 15.48
C GLU A 580 1.00 6.95 14.88
N LEU A 581 -0.04 6.49 15.60
CA LEU A 581 -0.91 5.42 15.11
C LEU A 581 -1.60 5.87 13.82
N SER A 582 -1.23 5.27 12.69
CA SER A 582 -2.01 5.32 11.46
C SER A 582 -3.42 4.82 11.76
N ASN A 583 -4.41 5.60 11.32
CA ASN A 583 -5.84 5.36 11.58
C ASN A 583 -6.63 5.64 10.30
N GLU A 584 -6.27 4.92 9.26
CA GLU A 584 -6.92 4.90 7.96
C GLU A 584 -8.21 4.07 8.01
N PRO A 585 -9.28 4.50 7.31
CA PRO A 585 -10.51 3.73 7.28
C PRO A 585 -10.31 2.39 6.52
N PRO A 586 -11.02 1.31 6.90
CA PRO A 586 -10.80 0.00 6.30
C PRO A 586 -11.26 -0.04 4.84
N TYR A 587 -10.53 -0.74 3.96
CA TYR A 587 -10.83 -0.87 2.53
C TYR A 587 -12.14 -1.58 2.27
N LYS A 588 -12.96 -1.11 1.31
CA LYS A 588 -14.24 -1.74 0.96
C LYS A 588 -14.10 -3.28 0.87
N PRO A 589 -15.00 -4.07 1.50
CA PRO A 589 -14.92 -5.52 1.41
C PRO A 589 -14.91 -6.00 -0.04
N SER A 590 -14.17 -7.07 -0.32
CA SER A 590 -13.91 -7.55 -1.68
C SER A 590 -14.14 -9.06 -1.81
N ASN A 591 -14.09 -9.57 -3.04
CA ASN A 591 -14.22 -11.00 -3.36
C ASN A 591 -15.41 -11.69 -2.65
N PRO A 592 -16.66 -11.29 -2.93
CA PRO A 592 -17.85 -11.87 -2.33
C PRO A 592 -18.06 -13.31 -2.79
N ASP A 593 -18.58 -14.14 -1.90
CA ASP A 593 -18.99 -15.52 -2.18
C ASP A 593 -20.26 -15.83 -1.37
N PRO A 594 -21.38 -16.19 -1.99
CA PRO A 594 -21.58 -16.36 -3.44
C PRO A 594 -21.33 -15.06 -4.22
N ALA A 595 -20.64 -15.17 -5.36
CA ALA A 595 -20.35 -14.02 -6.21
C ALA A 595 -21.64 -13.38 -6.75
N ASN A 596 -21.57 -12.13 -7.19
CA ASN A 596 -22.72 -11.47 -7.79
C ASN A 596 -23.24 -12.28 -9.00
N GLY A 597 -24.54 -12.59 -9.00
CA GLY A 597 -25.17 -13.42 -10.04
C GLY A 597 -24.94 -14.92 -9.90
N ALA A 598 -24.42 -15.42 -8.76
CA ALA A 598 -24.26 -16.84 -8.53
C ALA A 598 -25.61 -17.57 -8.56
N ALA A 599 -25.70 -18.64 -9.34
CA ALA A 599 -26.89 -19.47 -9.50
C ALA A 599 -26.66 -20.90 -8.98
N ASN A 600 -27.76 -21.59 -8.65
CA ASN A 600 -27.74 -22.92 -8.01
C ASN A 600 -27.09 -22.89 -6.62
N VAL A 601 -27.29 -21.79 -5.90
CA VAL A 601 -26.74 -21.68 -4.56
C VAL A 601 -27.60 -22.49 -3.58
N THR A 602 -26.95 -23.13 -2.60
CA THR A 602 -27.67 -23.94 -1.60
C THR A 602 -28.64 -23.07 -0.80
N LEU A 603 -29.72 -23.65 -0.26
CA LEU A 603 -30.71 -22.92 0.56
C LEU A 603 -30.18 -22.41 1.91
N ASN A 604 -28.95 -22.76 2.28
CA ASN A 604 -28.27 -22.25 3.46
C ASN A 604 -26.84 -21.82 3.09
N PRO A 605 -26.68 -20.79 2.23
CA PRO A 605 -25.36 -20.38 1.74
C PRO A 605 -24.51 -19.82 2.87
N ALA A 606 -23.20 -20.06 2.78
CA ALA A 606 -22.22 -19.30 3.54
C ALA A 606 -21.88 -18.04 2.74
N LEU A 607 -22.44 -16.89 3.14
CA LEU A 607 -22.05 -15.59 2.62
C LEU A 607 -20.70 -15.22 3.20
N SER A 608 -19.78 -14.73 2.37
CA SER A 608 -18.46 -14.34 2.82
C SER A 608 -17.83 -13.26 1.95
N VAL A 609 -17.00 -12.42 2.57
CA VAL A 609 -16.24 -11.35 1.92
C VAL A 609 -14.83 -11.31 2.50
N TYR A 610 -13.87 -10.91 1.69
CA TYR A 610 -12.52 -10.58 2.14
C TYR A 610 -12.52 -9.16 2.72
N VAL A 611 -11.88 -8.98 3.87
CA VAL A 611 -11.79 -7.68 4.55
C VAL A 611 -10.35 -7.34 4.87
N SER A 612 -9.98 -6.08 4.65
CA SER A 612 -8.68 -5.54 5.01
C SER A 612 -8.84 -4.11 5.54
N ASP A 613 -7.98 -3.80 6.50
CA ASP A 613 -7.77 -2.46 7.03
C ASP A 613 -6.29 -2.12 6.81
N PRO A 614 -5.97 -0.91 6.28
CA PRO A 614 -4.59 -0.49 6.04
C PRO A 614 -3.70 -0.57 7.28
N ASP A 615 -4.27 -0.37 8.47
CA ASP A 615 -3.53 -0.37 9.74
C ASP A 615 -3.49 -1.76 10.41
N GLY A 616 -4.04 -2.79 9.75
CA GLY A 616 -4.13 -4.15 10.30
C GLY A 616 -5.21 -4.35 11.36
N ASP A 617 -6.12 -3.38 11.52
CA ASP A 617 -7.11 -3.38 12.59
C ASP A 617 -8.14 -4.51 12.49
N THR A 618 -8.57 -5.03 13.66
CA THR A 618 -9.66 -6.01 13.69
C THR A 618 -11.02 -5.35 13.43
N MET A 619 -11.86 -5.99 12.64
CA MET A 619 -13.14 -5.45 12.19
C MET A 619 -14.33 -6.30 12.65
N ASP A 620 -15.46 -5.65 12.89
CA ASP A 620 -16.77 -6.29 13.00
C ASP A 620 -17.47 -6.19 11.63
N VAL A 621 -17.74 -7.34 11.01
CA VAL A 621 -18.35 -7.44 9.67
C VAL A 621 -19.78 -7.92 9.80
N SER A 622 -20.73 -7.14 9.33
CA SER A 622 -22.15 -7.44 9.38
C SER A 622 -22.72 -7.63 7.98
N PHE A 623 -23.50 -8.69 7.79
CA PHE A 623 -24.15 -9.05 6.54
C PHE A 623 -25.62 -8.70 6.63
N TYR A 624 -26.16 -8.09 5.58
CA TYR A 624 -27.54 -7.65 5.47
C TYR A 624 -28.15 -8.19 4.19
N ASP A 625 -29.47 -8.38 4.18
CA ASP A 625 -30.22 -8.62 2.95
C ASP A 625 -30.50 -7.30 2.20
N GLU A 626 -31.08 -7.41 1.01
CA GLU A 626 -31.49 -6.28 0.16
C GLU A 626 -32.49 -5.30 0.81
N PHE A 627 -33.09 -5.68 1.95
CA PHE A 627 -34.05 -4.86 2.71
C PHE A 627 -33.44 -4.27 3.99
N ASP A 628 -32.10 -4.25 4.10
CA ASP A 628 -31.34 -3.82 5.28
C ASP A 628 -31.62 -4.66 6.54
N THR A 629 -32.10 -5.89 6.40
CA THR A 629 -32.30 -6.81 7.51
C THR A 629 -30.98 -7.50 7.83
N LEU A 630 -30.53 -7.42 9.09
CA LEU A 630 -29.31 -8.08 9.54
C LEU A 630 -29.45 -9.61 9.44
N ILE A 631 -28.60 -10.23 8.62
CA ILE A 631 -28.44 -11.69 8.49
C ILE A 631 -27.56 -12.20 9.63
N GLY A 632 -26.44 -11.52 9.89
CA GLY A 632 -25.58 -11.80 11.04
C GLY A 632 -24.28 -11.00 11.04
N THR A 633 -23.53 -11.11 12.13
CA THR A 633 -22.29 -10.36 12.35
C THR A 633 -21.15 -11.29 12.76
N ASN A 634 -20.01 -11.14 12.11
CA ASN A 634 -18.76 -11.81 12.45
C ASN A 634 -17.85 -10.77 13.12
N ALA A 635 -17.56 -10.96 14.40
CA ALA A 635 -16.94 -9.95 15.24
C ALA A 635 -15.44 -10.25 15.48
N GLY A 636 -14.59 -9.23 15.43
CA GLY A 636 -13.15 -9.35 15.60
C GLY A 636 -12.45 -10.14 14.50
N VAL A 637 -12.89 -9.96 13.26
CA VAL A 637 -12.25 -10.51 12.06
C VAL A 637 -10.92 -9.80 11.83
N SER A 638 -9.82 -10.55 11.65
CA SER A 638 -8.50 -9.96 11.39
C SER A 638 -8.43 -9.32 10.01
N SER A 639 -7.62 -8.25 9.86
CA SER A 639 -7.29 -7.71 8.53
C SER A 639 -6.66 -8.80 7.64
N GLY A 640 -7.00 -8.80 6.35
CA GLY A 640 -6.53 -9.80 5.39
C GLY A 640 -7.19 -11.18 5.54
N SER A 641 -8.33 -11.27 6.24
CA SER A 641 -9.05 -12.53 6.43
C SER A 641 -10.48 -12.49 5.88
N ARG A 642 -11.11 -13.66 5.80
CA ARG A 642 -12.47 -13.78 5.27
C ARG A 642 -13.50 -13.79 6.41
N ALA A 643 -14.42 -12.83 6.36
CA ALA A 643 -15.61 -12.85 7.21
C ALA A 643 -16.68 -13.72 6.57
N PHE A 644 -17.47 -14.45 7.37
CA PHE A 644 -18.58 -15.24 6.83
C PHE A 644 -19.79 -15.35 7.78
N VAL A 645 -20.96 -15.60 7.20
CA VAL A 645 -22.20 -15.94 7.90
C VAL A 645 -22.98 -16.98 7.09
N VAL A 646 -23.73 -17.86 7.77
CA VAL A 646 -24.68 -18.74 7.09
C VAL A 646 -26.05 -18.07 7.04
N TRP A 647 -26.53 -17.73 5.85
CA TRP A 647 -27.91 -17.30 5.67
C TRP A 647 -28.78 -18.55 5.60
N SER A 648 -29.80 -18.70 6.45
CA SER A 648 -30.61 -19.93 6.49
C SER A 648 -32.07 -19.66 6.16
N GLY A 649 -32.75 -20.68 5.62
CA GLY A 649 -34.19 -20.62 5.36
C GLY A 649 -34.56 -19.90 4.07
N LEU A 650 -33.66 -19.95 3.07
CA LEU A 650 -33.95 -19.47 1.73
C LEU A 650 -34.88 -20.45 1.00
N GLU A 651 -35.73 -19.93 0.14
CA GLU A 651 -36.64 -20.69 -0.71
C GLU A 651 -35.97 -20.97 -2.06
N ALA A 652 -36.24 -22.15 -2.63
CA ALA A 652 -35.68 -22.52 -3.93
C ALA A 652 -36.22 -21.64 -5.06
N SER A 653 -35.42 -21.43 -6.11
CA SER A 653 -35.80 -20.66 -7.31
C SER A 653 -36.22 -19.22 -6.96
N THR A 654 -35.53 -18.61 -6.01
CA THR A 654 -35.76 -17.25 -5.54
C THR A 654 -34.43 -16.51 -5.51
N THR A 655 -34.36 -15.34 -6.13
CA THR A 655 -33.18 -14.48 -6.07
C THR A 655 -33.18 -13.71 -4.75
N TYR A 656 -32.04 -13.66 -4.09
CA TYR A 656 -31.80 -12.93 -2.86
C TYR A 656 -30.65 -11.94 -3.06
N GLY A 657 -30.85 -10.69 -2.66
CA GLY A 657 -29.77 -9.71 -2.54
C GLY A 657 -29.17 -9.68 -1.14
N TRP A 658 -27.86 -9.51 -1.02
CA TRP A 658 -27.15 -9.32 0.24
C TRP A 658 -25.96 -8.36 0.10
N TYR A 659 -25.56 -7.72 1.18
CA TYR A 659 -24.34 -6.92 1.22
C TYR A 659 -23.64 -7.05 2.57
N ALA A 660 -22.35 -6.74 2.58
CA ALA A 660 -21.55 -6.68 3.80
C ALA A 660 -21.18 -5.23 4.14
N VAL A 661 -21.21 -4.94 5.44
CA VAL A 661 -20.72 -3.69 6.02
C VAL A 661 -19.67 -4.07 7.04
N GLN A 662 -18.51 -3.45 6.92
CA GLN A 662 -17.46 -3.59 7.94
C GLN A 662 -17.35 -2.32 8.77
N GLN A 663 -17.04 -2.52 10.04
CA GLN A 663 -16.79 -1.46 10.99
C GLN A 663 -15.55 -1.82 11.81
N ARG A 664 -14.64 -0.87 11.98
CA ARG A 664 -13.47 -1.02 12.86
C ARG A 664 -13.90 -1.32 14.30
N ARG A 665 -13.12 -2.18 14.98
CA ARG A 665 -13.29 -2.48 16.39
C ARG A 665 -12.13 -1.87 17.19
N ASP A 666 -12.27 -0.60 17.59
CA ASP A 666 -11.25 0.08 18.42
C ASP A 666 -11.00 -0.69 19.72
N LYS A 667 -9.82 -1.32 19.85
CA LYS A 667 -9.44 -2.04 21.08
C LYS A 667 -9.04 -1.11 22.24
N HIS A 668 -8.95 0.21 22.04
CA HIS A 668 -8.41 1.14 23.05
C HIS A 668 -9.34 2.27 23.53
N ILE A 669 -10.66 2.10 23.47
CA ILE A 669 -11.58 2.97 24.23
C ILE A 669 -11.78 2.45 25.65
N ARG A 670 -10.72 2.41 26.48
CA ARG A 670 -10.88 2.31 27.96
C ARG A 670 -9.95 3.16 28.80
N HIS A 671 -8.98 3.88 28.24
CA HIS A 671 -8.11 4.75 29.05
C HIS A 671 -7.81 6.13 28.44
N MET A 672 -8.76 6.75 27.74
CA MET A 672 -8.69 8.21 27.51
C MET A 672 -10.09 8.82 27.67
N VAL A 673 -10.49 9.04 28.91
CA VAL A 673 -11.58 9.96 29.23
C VAL A 673 -10.93 11.28 29.66
N THR A 674 -10.51 12.08 28.69
CA THR A 674 -10.54 13.54 28.72
C THR A 674 -9.95 14.04 27.40
N HIS A 675 -10.82 14.40 26.44
CA HIS A 675 -10.79 15.62 25.63
C HIS A 675 -11.62 15.43 24.35
N ASN A 676 -12.33 16.50 23.99
CA ASN A 676 -13.39 16.57 22.99
C ASN A 676 -12.91 16.34 21.54
N HIS A 677 -12.69 15.10 21.12
CA HIS A 677 -12.67 14.76 19.70
C HIS A 677 -13.91 13.97 19.30
N LYS A 678 -14.62 14.49 18.29
CA LYS A 678 -15.78 13.86 17.67
C LYS A 678 -15.37 12.47 17.17
N ARG A 679 -16.04 11.44 17.68
CA ARG A 679 -15.95 10.05 17.19
C ARG A 679 -16.21 10.03 15.67
N ARG A 680 -15.18 9.79 14.86
CA ARG A 680 -15.35 9.42 13.44
C ARG A 680 -15.49 7.91 13.39
N ILE A 681 -16.72 7.43 13.26
CA ILE A 681 -16.99 6.03 12.95
C ILE A 681 -16.94 5.92 11.42
N TRP A 682 -15.89 5.30 10.90
CA TRP A 682 -15.77 5.02 9.48
C TRP A 682 -16.59 3.77 9.12
N ARG A 683 -17.42 3.85 8.08
CA ARG A 683 -18.26 2.75 7.59
C ARG A 683 -18.08 2.64 6.08
N HIS A 684 -17.72 1.44 5.62
CA HIS A 684 -17.67 1.10 4.19
C HIS A 684 -18.67 -0.01 3.90
N VAL A 685 -19.36 0.12 2.76
CA VAL A 685 -20.48 -0.73 2.34
C VAL A 685 -20.13 -1.36 0.98
N CYS A 686 -20.32 -2.67 0.84
CA CYS A 686 -20.37 -3.28 -0.48
C CYS A 686 -21.66 -2.94 -1.22
N LEU A 687 -21.56 -2.67 -2.52
CA LEU A 687 -22.74 -2.63 -3.39
C LEU A 687 -23.36 -4.04 -3.43
N GLY A 688 -24.69 -4.11 -3.36
CA GLY A 688 -25.44 -5.36 -3.13
C GLY A 688 -25.17 -6.46 -4.16
N TYR A 689 -25.02 -7.68 -3.66
CA TYR A 689 -24.75 -8.90 -4.42
C TYR A 689 -26.02 -9.73 -4.51
N PHE A 690 -26.36 -10.21 -5.70
CA PHE A 690 -27.54 -11.07 -5.91
C PHE A 690 -27.14 -12.52 -6.12
N MET A 691 -27.95 -13.45 -5.63
CA MET A 691 -27.74 -14.90 -5.75
C MET A 691 -29.06 -15.66 -5.88
N GLU A 692 -29.06 -16.77 -6.62
CA GLU A 692 -30.25 -17.60 -6.91
C GLU A 692 -30.10 -19.08 -6.52
#